data_AF-A0A354I6F4-F1
#
_entry.id   AF-A0A354I6F4-F1
#
_cell.length_a   1.000
_cell.length_b   1.000
_cell.length_c   1.000
_cell.angle_alpha   90.00
_cell.angle_beta   90.00
_cell.angle_gamma   90.00
#
_symmetry.space_group_name_H-M   'P 1'
#
loop_
_entity.id
_entity.type
_entity.pdbx_description
1 polymer ?
#
loop_
_entity_poly.entity_id
_entity_poly.type
_entity_poly.pdbx_seq_one_letter_code
_entity_poly.pdbx_strand_id
1 'polypeptide(L)'
;MFKGGAHFMLSWNHTKKTFVVLTVIFSIITGQFISVAEVFAAEGEGQAVQEEYKEEGSQEANGEENNGQEENLSDTAKLRFMFTSDIHGQITTEDYENGTVFTTGGLSRTVSLIKEAKKEANEENTLLFDLGDNMYDYTTDYIYNYDDTLLQPVFKALSLVGYDAITLGNHDFEYTLSYIQKQLKDSGLEDKVVLSNVKDVNTGKNIWAENKIFEKQLVTSSGRSMKVKVGVIGETIPSIPNKRENYTGVLQTEGIIKNVEKEVSDLKEKGADIIVVIAHSGIGSETVSDTTHNVGYALTKVEGVDAVLCGHGHSDFPSAKGTKYDSFKGVDLTTGLVNGKSLVQIKSRGASLGIADLELSDADNKISIVGRNSLIRNVNANTEVDQTINDCMGEWTKIFLSDCSEILCEIGNQTELQNYFATQEDTDLIQLMNNIKMGYGLSYINNTATEYKNYPVIGVSSYIKYGSGDSRDYIDITGDFKRSNMYDLINYKTKLFLYEMTGAQIREWLEWSAGCYETPGEAVLPESDFPSFSGEKPLQYALQQRYLNDWKNFFVFDGIEYKIDSSAKPRYDANGHKINDTRRITSLTRNGAAVADTDVFVVASHQVPDNALFKEMDIKRITYISADQYRNYIEEFISKMALTGNLKPIKDNNWSISYSDKYNYVIKSAKNGQDEADRREWLTSSSVGDDGGDSVYWYYLLETDKIPQEDSSGPGINAVILNENIMSSKGTIVVQATDLSGVVSVKYTKGKYNINDIVWSSAKQVSDGKFSYSKNAIYSILAEDTKGNRSIAYIKTSNIDSNMLAAPVVKPYSNKKKYIEGTAKAGSKIYFQIENGKNYSAKVTSKGTFKYKLPPQKAGKRIFVYAVDSKGKTSSRTTVTVKRTGPNKPALNNNIKTNSKVVSGKTNDIYAYPLVLVDDKVLYVPSTNVAELYRKSSFYKKSYKVVVIKMKTEASGAFQFTLPEYPNPHMNVKIKTIDALARCSLQHKVGVTLTAPRKPAVSQVSNLSQTVKVYTAEECTSATVRIDNKKYTAAKAKYNKKTGYCYTVKVPRSDSTSIFRIWLTNKVGNSLSVVLHPTEKVPNKPKLDTVKRSAKKITGKVHLVGSKDGENTVESTKTKVYLYLNGKKHLAKIKSDGTFYLKFKKRKLKPHDKLICFAKNCNGTSLKRTVYIK
;
A
#
# COMPACT_ATOMS: atom_id res chain seq x y z
N MET A 1 47.44 21.41 44.20
CA MET A 1 48.07 22.44 45.05
C MET A 1 47.12 23.63 45.11
N PHE A 2 46.61 23.92 46.31
CA PHE A 2 46.36 25.24 46.93
C PHE A 2 46.22 26.48 46.01
N LYS A 3 45.34 27.47 46.24
CA LYS A 3 44.49 27.83 47.38
C LYS A 3 43.63 29.04 46.96
N GLY A 4 42.36 29.06 47.38
CA GLY A 4 41.89 30.07 48.33
C GLY A 4 41.30 31.39 47.82
N GLY A 5 39.96 31.45 47.89
CA GLY A 5 39.23 32.40 48.75
C GLY A 5 38.79 33.73 48.14
N ALA A 6 37.68 34.34 48.54
CA ALA A 6 36.60 33.93 49.44
C ALA A 6 35.43 34.94 49.35
N HIS A 7 34.25 34.43 49.69
CA HIS A 7 33.13 35.07 50.41
C HIS A 7 32.26 36.18 49.77
N PHE A 8 30.96 35.87 49.68
CA PHE A 8 29.94 36.59 50.44
C PHE A 8 28.90 35.61 51.05
N MET A 9 28.48 35.88 52.29
CA MET A 9 27.46 35.16 53.07
C MET A 9 26.03 35.63 52.72
N LEU A 10 25.02 34.77 52.91
CA LEU A 10 23.97 34.97 53.93
C LEU A 10 23.02 33.76 54.09
N SER A 11 22.92 33.34 55.36
CA SER A 11 21.92 32.58 56.14
C SER A 11 21.01 31.51 55.51
N TRP A 12 21.10 30.34 56.13
CA TRP A 12 20.25 29.15 56.02
C TRP A 12 19.36 29.03 57.26
N ASN A 13 18.12 28.56 57.11
CA ASN A 13 17.51 27.64 58.08
C ASN A 13 16.73 26.54 57.34
N HIS A 14 17.02 25.29 57.72
CA HIS A 14 16.59 24.01 57.15
C HIS A 14 15.29 23.52 57.85
N THR A 15 14.50 22.54 57.36
CA THR A 15 14.89 21.12 57.19
C THR A 15 13.75 20.26 56.56
N LYS A 16 14.16 19.10 56.02
CA LYS A 16 13.41 17.85 55.70
C LYS A 16 12.94 17.64 54.26
N LYS A 17 13.89 17.26 53.38
CA LYS A 17 13.66 16.29 52.27
C LYS A 17 14.94 15.62 51.71
N THR A 18 16.11 15.78 52.35
CA THR A 18 17.39 15.29 51.82
C THR A 18 17.87 13.95 52.40
N PHE A 19 17.10 13.27 53.26
CA PHE A 19 17.60 12.08 53.97
C PHE A 19 17.26 10.72 53.33
N VAL A 20 16.52 10.69 52.21
CA VAL A 20 16.14 9.41 51.54
C VAL A 20 17.07 9.07 50.36
N VAL A 21 17.75 10.06 49.79
CA VAL A 21 18.54 9.88 48.55
C VAL A 21 19.95 9.30 48.81
N LEU A 22 20.50 9.47 50.02
CA LEU A 22 21.84 8.99 50.36
C LEU A 22 21.89 7.52 50.82
N THR A 23 20.79 6.94 51.28
CA THR A 23 20.74 5.54 51.75
C THR A 23 20.58 4.54 50.60
N VAL A 24 19.88 4.93 49.51
CA VAL A 24 19.68 4.06 48.33
C VAL A 24 20.95 3.93 47.49
N ILE A 25 21.78 4.97 47.44
CA ILE A 25 23.04 4.96 46.67
C ILE A 25 24.10 4.06 47.32
N PHE A 26 24.06 3.88 48.66
CA PHE A 26 25.03 3.02 49.37
C PHE A 26 24.68 1.52 49.28
N SER A 27 23.39 1.15 49.21
CA SER A 27 22.96 -0.25 49.03
C SER A 27 23.23 -0.80 47.63
N ILE A 28 23.29 0.06 46.62
CA ILE A 28 23.60 -0.32 45.23
C ILE A 28 25.10 -0.67 45.04
N ILE A 29 25.98 -0.20 45.92
CA ILE A 29 27.44 -0.41 45.80
C ILE A 29 27.92 -1.66 46.57
N THR A 30 27.18 -2.17 47.57
CA THR A 30 27.68 -3.25 48.45
C THR A 30 26.91 -4.57 48.39
N GLY A 31 25.78 -4.66 47.65
CA GLY A 31 25.16 -5.94 47.29
C GLY A 31 24.58 -6.77 48.44
N GLN A 32 23.95 -6.15 49.45
CA GLN A 32 23.14 -6.84 50.46
C GLN A 32 21.71 -6.27 50.50
N PHE A 33 20.71 -7.16 50.45
CA PHE A 33 19.28 -6.85 50.60
C PHE A 33 18.85 -6.99 52.07
N ILE A 34 18.09 -6.03 52.58
CA ILE A 34 17.28 -6.15 53.82
C ILE A 34 15.86 -5.68 53.48
N SER A 35 14.85 -6.45 53.91
CA SER A 35 13.42 -6.12 53.76
C SER A 35 12.98 -5.05 54.76
N VAL A 36 12.19 -4.07 54.32
CA VAL A 36 11.65 -3.01 55.18
C VAL A 36 10.16 -3.26 55.43
N ALA A 37 9.86 -4.17 56.35
CA ALA A 37 8.75 -4.01 57.28
C ALA A 37 9.39 -3.61 58.61
N GLU A 38 8.79 -2.66 59.33
CA GLU A 38 9.31 -2.00 60.56
C GLU A 38 10.22 -0.78 60.33
N VAL A 39 9.65 0.33 59.84
CA VAL A 39 10.07 1.66 60.34
C VAL A 39 8.83 2.56 60.48
N PHE A 40 8.51 2.87 61.75
CA PHE A 40 7.60 3.90 62.27
C PHE A 40 6.14 3.52 62.59
N ALA A 41 5.96 3.08 63.84
CA ALA A 41 4.82 3.41 64.71
C ALA A 41 5.29 4.42 65.79
N ALA A 42 4.32 5.11 66.42
CA ALA A 42 4.37 6.15 67.48
C ALA A 42 4.59 7.60 66.96
N GLU A 43 3.78 8.61 67.26
CA GLU A 43 2.68 8.81 68.22
C GLU A 43 1.79 10.01 67.79
N GLY A 44 0.54 10.05 68.29
CA GLY A 44 -0.55 11.02 67.99
C GLY A 44 -0.31 12.47 68.48
N GLU A 45 -1.23 13.42 68.32
CA GLU A 45 -2.66 13.45 68.65
C GLU A 45 -3.46 14.55 67.89
N GLY A 46 -4.79 14.39 67.82
CA GLY A 46 -5.81 15.45 67.70
C GLY A 46 -6.08 16.01 66.29
N GLN A 47 -7.29 16.10 65.74
CA GLN A 47 -8.66 16.06 66.29
C GLN A 47 -9.63 15.57 65.19
N ALA A 48 -10.51 14.62 65.53
CA ALA A 48 -11.63 14.19 64.69
C ALA A 48 -12.89 15.00 65.05
N VAL A 49 -13.68 15.35 64.04
CA VAL A 49 -15.09 15.74 64.19
C VAL A 49 -15.91 14.67 63.48
N GLN A 50 -16.77 14.01 64.26
CA GLN A 50 -17.83 13.10 63.82
C GLN A 50 -19.11 13.91 63.57
N GLU A 51 -19.90 13.50 62.58
CA GLU A 51 -21.38 13.51 62.58
C GLU A 51 -21.82 12.46 61.53
N GLU A 52 -22.21 11.28 62.00
CA GLU A 52 -23.60 10.80 62.17
C GLU A 52 -24.19 10.15 60.89
N TYR A 53 -24.18 8.81 60.85
CA TYR A 53 -25.23 8.02 60.22
C TYR A 53 -25.80 7.09 61.29
N LYS A 54 -27.08 7.28 61.63
CA LYS A 54 -27.83 6.43 62.57
C LYS A 54 -28.27 5.14 61.90
N GLU A 55 -28.01 4.03 62.58
CA GLU A 55 -28.75 2.77 62.44
C GLU A 55 -30.17 2.92 63.02
N GLU A 56 -31.13 2.21 62.44
CA GLU A 56 -32.22 1.61 63.20
C GLU A 56 -32.31 0.11 62.86
N GLY A 57 -31.89 -0.71 63.83
CA GLY A 57 -32.74 -1.74 64.43
C GLY A 57 -32.92 -3.06 63.68
N SER A 58 -32.07 -4.04 64.01
CA SER A 58 -32.40 -5.45 63.96
C SER A 58 -33.39 -5.82 65.09
N GLN A 59 -34.50 -6.49 64.74
CA GLN A 59 -35.24 -7.35 65.67
C GLN A 59 -35.27 -8.77 65.12
N GLU A 60 -34.89 -9.72 65.98
CA GLU A 60 -35.01 -11.17 65.80
C GLU A 60 -36.47 -11.59 65.65
N ALA A 61 -36.73 -12.55 64.76
CA ALA A 61 -37.79 -13.53 64.96
C ALA A 61 -37.53 -14.80 64.12
N ASN A 62 -37.23 -15.88 64.85
CA ASN A 62 -37.66 -17.28 64.68
C ASN A 62 -37.90 -17.84 63.27
N GLY A 63 -37.26 -18.99 63.04
CA GLY A 63 -37.43 -19.80 61.85
C GLY A 63 -38.84 -20.39 61.70
N GLU A 64 -39.24 -20.54 60.45
CA GLU A 64 -40.15 -21.56 59.97
C GLU A 64 -39.54 -22.16 58.70
N GLU A 65 -39.33 -23.48 58.73
CA GLU A 65 -39.09 -24.28 57.54
C GLU A 65 -40.29 -24.14 56.60
N ASN A 66 -40.03 -23.79 55.34
CA ASN A 66 -40.97 -24.06 54.26
C ASN A 66 -40.23 -24.69 53.07
N ASN A 67 -40.57 -25.95 52.84
CA ASN A 67 -40.23 -26.72 51.65
C ASN A 67 -40.76 -26.05 50.38
N GLY A 68 -39.96 -26.11 49.31
CA GLY A 68 -40.47 -26.22 47.95
C GLY A 68 -40.22 -25.02 47.04
N GLN A 69 -39.09 -25.04 46.34
CA GLN A 69 -38.99 -25.20 44.89
C GLN A 69 -37.54 -24.84 44.49
N GLU A 70 -36.73 -25.86 44.17
CA GLU A 70 -35.54 -25.65 43.35
C GLU A 70 -36.00 -25.06 42.01
N GLU A 71 -35.77 -23.76 41.81
CA GLU A 71 -35.72 -23.22 40.45
C GLU A 71 -34.54 -23.90 39.75
N ASN A 72 -34.86 -24.75 38.76
CA ASN A 72 -33.88 -25.33 37.85
C ASN A 72 -33.07 -24.22 37.19
N LEU A 73 -31.88 -23.92 37.73
CA LEU A 73 -30.85 -23.18 37.00
C LEU A 73 -30.53 -24.00 35.75
N SER A 74 -30.96 -23.52 34.58
CA SER A 74 -30.62 -24.15 33.31
C SER A 74 -29.10 -24.15 33.16
N ASP A 75 -28.49 -25.31 32.95
CA ASP A 75 -27.05 -25.41 32.73
C ASP A 75 -26.66 -24.74 31.39
N THR A 76 -26.01 -23.59 31.46
CA THR A 76 -25.66 -22.75 30.29
C THR A 76 -24.15 -22.71 30.05
N ALA A 77 -23.73 -22.38 28.82
CA ALA A 77 -22.33 -22.08 28.49
C ALA A 77 -22.18 -20.63 28.05
N LYS A 78 -21.14 -19.95 28.54
CA LYS A 78 -20.82 -18.58 28.14
C LYS A 78 -19.85 -18.60 26.95
N LEU A 79 -20.30 -18.27 25.74
CA LEU A 79 -19.46 -18.07 24.56
C LEU A 79 -18.99 -16.61 24.49
N ARG A 80 -17.68 -16.37 24.55
CA ARG A 80 -17.09 -15.03 24.54
C ARG A 80 -16.41 -14.73 23.20
N PHE A 81 -16.86 -13.68 22.54
CA PHE A 81 -16.14 -13.06 21.44
C PHE A 81 -15.31 -11.89 21.95
N MET A 82 -14.05 -11.83 21.54
CA MET A 82 -13.13 -10.72 21.83
C MET A 82 -12.57 -10.20 20.53
N PHE A 83 -12.29 -8.90 20.44
CA PHE A 83 -11.67 -8.38 19.23
C PHE A 83 -10.86 -7.10 19.40
N THR A 84 -9.90 -6.94 18.49
CA THR A 84 -9.18 -5.71 18.21
C THR A 84 -9.50 -5.21 16.81
N SER A 85 -9.16 -3.96 16.52
CA SER A 85 -9.32 -3.34 15.21
C SER A 85 -8.43 -2.11 15.13
N ASP A 86 -8.14 -1.64 13.90
CA ASP A 86 -7.55 -0.33 13.65
C ASP A 86 -6.24 -0.12 14.43
N ILE A 87 -5.41 -1.17 14.49
CA ILE A 87 -4.14 -1.11 15.22
C ILE A 87 -3.23 -0.04 14.63
N HIS A 88 -3.32 0.23 13.32
CA HIS A 88 -2.60 1.33 12.66
C HIS A 88 -1.10 1.34 13.02
N GLY A 89 -0.43 0.19 12.91
CA GLY A 89 1.00 0.05 13.27
C GLY A 89 1.35 0.19 14.75
N GLN A 90 0.41 0.58 15.63
CA GLN A 90 0.64 0.87 17.06
C GLN A 90 0.79 -0.40 17.91
N ILE A 91 1.93 -1.06 17.79
CA ILE A 91 2.23 -2.27 18.59
C ILE A 91 2.79 -1.97 19.98
N THR A 92 3.60 -0.91 20.12
CA THR A 92 4.29 -0.57 21.37
C THR A 92 3.54 0.52 22.14
N THR A 93 4.08 0.88 23.31
CA THR A 93 3.66 2.05 24.08
C THR A 93 4.27 3.36 23.57
N GLU A 94 5.01 3.35 22.46
CA GLU A 94 5.64 4.54 21.89
C GLU A 94 4.85 5.03 20.67
N ASP A 95 4.46 6.29 20.68
CA ASP A 95 4.03 6.99 19.47
C ASP A 95 5.28 7.53 18.76
N TYR A 96 5.78 6.75 17.80
CA TYR A 96 6.96 7.11 17.02
C TYR A 96 6.75 8.28 16.06
N GLU A 97 5.49 8.63 15.77
CA GLU A 97 5.16 9.81 14.97
C GLU A 97 5.41 11.05 15.83
N ASN A 98 4.76 11.13 17.00
CA ASN A 98 4.84 12.29 17.88
C ASN A 98 6.06 12.30 18.82
N GLY A 99 6.80 11.19 18.91
CA GLY A 99 7.94 11.05 19.83
C GLY A 99 7.53 11.04 21.30
N THR A 100 6.34 10.52 21.60
CA THR A 100 5.72 10.53 22.94
C THR A 100 5.33 9.13 23.39
N VAL A 101 5.25 8.90 24.70
CA VAL A 101 4.69 7.64 25.23
C VAL A 101 3.17 7.65 25.06
N PHE A 102 2.64 6.65 24.36
CA PHE A 102 1.22 6.42 24.17
C PHE A 102 0.62 5.65 25.36
N THR A 103 0.27 6.38 26.41
CA THR A 103 -0.13 5.79 27.70
C THR A 103 -1.48 5.09 27.68
N THR A 104 -2.34 5.35 26.69
CA THR A 104 -3.72 4.84 26.60
C THR A 104 -3.93 3.89 25.42
N GLY A 105 -2.86 3.27 24.91
CA GLY A 105 -2.99 2.25 23.87
C GLY A 105 -1.73 1.42 23.65
N GLY A 106 -1.66 0.80 22.47
CA GLY A 106 -0.65 -0.19 22.10
C GLY A 106 -1.19 -1.62 22.16
N LEU A 107 -0.95 -2.39 21.09
CA LEU A 107 -1.31 -3.81 21.06
C LEU A 107 -0.65 -4.60 22.20
N SER A 108 0.58 -4.24 22.58
CA SER A 108 1.29 -4.87 23.71
C SER A 108 0.51 -4.82 25.02
N ARG A 109 -0.22 -3.74 25.30
CA ARG A 109 -1.08 -3.63 26.49
C ARG A 109 -2.43 -4.31 26.29
N THR A 110 -3.00 -4.18 25.10
CA THR A 110 -4.28 -4.82 24.77
C THR A 110 -4.20 -6.34 24.93
N VAL A 111 -3.05 -6.95 24.62
CA VAL A 111 -2.82 -8.40 24.77
C VAL A 111 -2.87 -8.86 26.23
N SER A 112 -2.46 -8.04 27.18
CA SER A 112 -2.63 -8.34 28.62
C SER A 112 -4.12 -8.41 28.97
N LEU A 113 -4.92 -7.46 28.50
CA LEU A 113 -6.39 -7.49 28.68
C LEU A 113 -7.04 -8.69 28.01
N ILE A 114 -6.54 -9.11 26.84
CA ILE A 114 -7.01 -10.33 26.14
C ILE A 114 -6.76 -11.57 27.00
N LYS A 115 -5.56 -11.70 27.58
CA LYS A 115 -5.21 -12.85 28.44
C LYS A 115 -6.07 -12.89 29.69
N GLU A 116 -6.36 -11.75 30.31
CA GLU A 116 -7.28 -11.66 31.44
C GLU A 116 -8.70 -12.08 31.03
N ALA A 117 -9.22 -11.52 29.94
CA ALA A 117 -10.55 -11.82 29.44
C ALA A 117 -10.74 -13.30 29.05
N LYS A 118 -9.69 -13.95 28.54
CA LYS A 118 -9.68 -15.40 28.27
C LYS A 118 -9.79 -16.24 29.54
N LYS A 119 -9.02 -15.90 30.58
CA LYS A 119 -9.02 -16.64 31.86
C LYS A 119 -10.39 -16.60 32.54
N GLU A 120 -11.10 -15.49 32.44
CA GLU A 120 -12.42 -15.32 33.07
C GLU A 120 -13.54 -16.15 32.43
N ALA A 121 -13.50 -16.38 31.10
CA ALA A 121 -14.61 -16.99 30.37
C ALA A 121 -14.45 -18.50 30.15
N ASN A 122 -13.39 -19.12 30.69
CA ASN A 122 -12.81 -20.39 30.21
C ASN A 122 -12.25 -20.23 28.78
N GLU A 123 -11.00 -20.65 28.56
CA GLU A 123 -10.33 -20.44 27.26
C GLU A 123 -11.02 -21.22 26.12
N GLU A 124 -11.55 -22.40 26.41
CA GLU A 124 -12.31 -23.22 25.44
C GLU A 124 -13.59 -22.52 24.96
N ASN A 125 -14.08 -21.57 25.74
CA ASN A 125 -15.30 -20.83 25.46
C ASN A 125 -15.08 -19.52 24.69
N THR A 126 -13.85 -19.26 24.25
CA THR A 126 -13.48 -17.98 23.63
C THR A 126 -13.18 -18.11 22.14
N LEU A 127 -13.45 -17.02 21.41
CA LEU A 127 -12.93 -16.74 20.07
C LEU A 127 -12.41 -15.30 20.03
N LEU A 128 -11.25 -15.10 19.42
CA LEU A 128 -10.55 -13.82 19.34
C LEU A 128 -10.38 -13.38 17.87
N PHE A 129 -10.77 -12.15 17.56
CA PHE A 129 -10.77 -11.62 16.20
C PHE A 129 -9.97 -10.32 16.04
N ASP A 130 -9.42 -10.10 14.85
CA ASP A 130 -8.93 -8.77 14.45
C ASP A 130 -9.75 -8.27 13.26
N LEU A 131 -10.16 -7.00 13.32
CA LEU A 131 -11.08 -6.41 12.36
C LEU A 131 -10.39 -5.56 11.29
N GLY A 132 -9.06 -5.65 11.14
CA GLY A 132 -8.34 -5.01 10.04
C GLY A 132 -7.95 -3.54 10.31
N ASP A 133 -7.36 -2.91 9.29
CA ASP A 133 -6.62 -1.64 9.39
C ASP A 133 -5.39 -1.75 10.31
N ASN A 134 -4.54 -2.73 9.99
CA ASN A 134 -3.33 -2.99 10.76
C ASN A 134 -2.12 -2.21 10.24
N MET A 135 -2.04 -1.94 8.94
CA MET A 135 -0.95 -1.16 8.33
C MET A 135 -1.38 0.26 7.96
N TYR A 136 -1.26 1.21 8.89
CA TYR A 136 -1.61 2.59 8.59
C TYR A 136 -1.04 3.60 9.59
N ASP A 137 0.26 3.88 9.50
CA ASP A 137 0.92 4.92 10.28
C ASP A 137 2.26 5.34 9.63
N TYR A 138 2.99 6.21 10.33
CA TYR A 138 4.35 6.58 9.98
C TYR A 138 5.28 5.35 9.86
N THR A 139 5.24 4.43 10.83
CA THR A 139 6.21 3.31 10.89
C THR A 139 6.04 2.33 9.74
N THR A 140 4.80 1.97 9.42
CA THR A 140 4.44 1.04 8.35
C THR A 140 4.80 1.62 6.98
N ASP A 141 4.57 2.92 6.77
CA ASP A 141 4.99 3.64 5.57
C ASP A 141 6.51 3.73 5.42
N TYR A 142 7.22 4.05 6.51
CA TYR A 142 8.67 4.12 6.51
C TYR A 142 9.27 2.77 6.12
N ILE A 143 8.85 1.68 6.77
CA ILE A 143 9.38 0.34 6.53
C ILE A 143 9.08 -0.11 5.10
N TYR A 144 7.87 0.14 4.58
CA TYR A 144 7.53 -0.17 3.19
C TYR A 144 8.40 0.60 2.19
N ASN A 145 8.63 1.90 2.43
CA ASN A 145 9.44 2.73 1.54
C ASN A 145 10.94 2.40 1.65
N TYR A 146 11.38 1.92 2.80
CA TYR A 146 12.74 1.44 3.03
C TYR A 146 13.01 0.13 2.29
N ASP A 147 12.16 -0.89 2.51
CA ASP A 147 12.23 -2.19 1.83
C ASP A 147 10.87 -2.91 1.89
N ASP A 148 10.15 -2.90 0.76
CA ASP A 148 8.84 -3.54 0.60
C ASP A 148 8.86 -5.08 0.65
N THR A 149 10.04 -5.68 0.87
CA THR A 149 10.19 -7.14 1.06
C THR A 149 10.22 -7.57 2.52
N LEU A 150 10.30 -6.63 3.47
CA LEU A 150 10.34 -6.95 4.89
C LEU A 150 8.95 -7.31 5.44
N LEU A 151 8.92 -8.15 6.47
CA LEU A 151 7.72 -8.40 7.26
C LEU A 151 7.51 -7.22 8.22
N GLN A 152 6.31 -6.67 8.24
CA GLN A 152 5.92 -5.57 9.10
C GLN A 152 5.86 -6.03 10.57
N PRO A 153 6.40 -5.24 11.51
CA PRO A 153 6.34 -5.53 12.94
C PRO A 153 4.92 -5.81 13.44
N VAL A 154 3.91 -5.10 12.92
CA VAL A 154 2.50 -5.32 13.29
C VAL A 154 2.04 -6.72 12.90
N PHE A 155 2.35 -7.22 11.70
CA PHE A 155 1.96 -8.58 11.30
C PHE A 155 2.73 -9.67 12.06
N LYS A 156 3.99 -9.40 12.42
CA LYS A 156 4.73 -10.25 13.35
C LYS A 156 4.02 -10.30 14.72
N ALA A 157 3.62 -9.17 15.28
CA ALA A 157 2.90 -9.10 16.55
C ALA A 157 1.55 -9.83 16.49
N LEU A 158 0.72 -9.55 15.49
CA LEU A 158 -0.59 -10.20 15.30
C LEU A 158 -0.48 -11.73 15.24
N SER A 159 0.59 -12.27 14.64
CA SER A 159 0.83 -13.71 14.58
C SER A 159 1.01 -14.38 15.96
N LEU A 160 1.43 -13.59 16.97
CA LEU A 160 1.73 -14.06 18.32
C LEU A 160 0.54 -13.89 19.30
N VAL A 161 -0.45 -13.05 18.96
CA VAL A 161 -1.61 -12.77 19.84
C VAL A 161 -2.54 -13.99 19.96
N GLY A 162 -2.62 -14.81 18.91
CA GLY A 162 -3.48 -16.00 18.89
C GLY A 162 -4.92 -15.73 18.45
N TYR A 163 -5.11 -14.87 17.44
CA TYR A 163 -6.41 -14.68 16.78
C TYR A 163 -6.93 -15.98 16.13
N ASP A 164 -8.24 -16.19 16.14
CA ASP A 164 -8.93 -17.30 15.48
C ASP A 164 -9.28 -16.96 14.02
N ALA A 165 -9.72 -15.72 13.78
CA ALA A 165 -9.95 -15.15 12.46
C ALA A 165 -9.56 -13.67 12.43
N ILE A 166 -9.18 -13.18 11.26
CA ILE A 166 -8.96 -11.76 11.00
C ILE A 166 -9.72 -11.35 9.74
N THR A 167 -10.24 -10.13 9.68
CA THR A 167 -10.66 -9.50 8.41
C THR A 167 -9.64 -8.42 8.01
N LEU A 168 -9.84 -7.79 6.86
CA LEU A 168 -8.97 -6.71 6.37
C LEU A 168 -9.77 -5.41 6.28
N GLY A 169 -9.15 -4.33 6.70
CA GLY A 169 -9.71 -3.00 6.60
C GLY A 169 -9.31 -2.30 5.31
N ASN A 170 -9.86 -1.11 5.08
CA ASN A 170 -9.56 -0.32 3.90
C ASN A 170 -8.08 0.05 3.77
N HIS A 171 -7.39 0.32 4.87
CA HIS A 171 -6.00 0.74 4.87
C HIS A 171 -5.01 -0.40 4.63
N ASP A 172 -5.41 -1.65 4.87
CA ASP A 172 -4.63 -2.82 4.43
C ASP A 172 -4.47 -2.85 2.90
N PHE A 173 -5.38 -2.19 2.17
CA PHE A 173 -5.34 -1.96 0.73
C PHE A 173 -4.76 -0.59 0.32
N GLU A 174 -4.08 0.17 1.18
CA GLU A 174 -3.28 1.32 0.71
C GLU A 174 -2.02 0.85 -0.03
N TYR A 175 -1.50 -0.32 0.31
CA TYR A 175 -0.36 -0.96 -0.33
C TYR A 175 -0.81 -1.86 -1.47
N THR A 176 0.14 -2.37 -2.27
CA THR A 176 -0.19 -3.31 -3.36
C THR A 176 -0.78 -4.62 -2.81
N LEU A 177 -1.67 -5.29 -3.56
CA LEU A 177 -2.33 -6.51 -3.09
C LEU A 177 -1.32 -7.61 -2.75
N SER A 178 -0.16 -7.57 -3.41
CA SER A 178 0.89 -8.58 -3.26
C SER A 178 1.64 -8.38 -1.99
N TYR A 179 1.71 -7.12 -1.56
CA TYR A 179 2.34 -6.76 -0.32
C TYR A 179 1.50 -7.28 0.83
N ILE A 180 0.20 -6.96 0.90
CA ILE A 180 -0.68 -7.50 1.96
C ILE A 180 -0.75 -9.04 1.93
N GLN A 181 -0.89 -9.68 0.76
CA GLN A 181 -0.84 -11.14 0.65
C GLN A 181 0.49 -11.72 1.18
N LYS A 182 1.61 -11.07 0.88
CA LYS A 182 2.92 -11.47 1.41
C LYS A 182 2.99 -11.29 2.92
N GLN A 183 2.52 -10.17 3.47
CA GLN A 183 2.51 -9.93 4.92
C GLN A 183 1.72 -11.02 5.65
N LEU A 184 0.53 -11.37 5.15
CA LEU A 184 -0.31 -12.44 5.68
C LEU A 184 0.36 -13.81 5.58
N LYS A 185 0.97 -14.12 4.43
CA LYS A 185 1.65 -15.39 4.21
C LYS A 185 2.88 -15.55 5.10
N ASP A 186 3.74 -14.54 5.14
CA ASP A 186 5.02 -14.60 5.87
C ASP A 186 4.82 -14.55 7.39
N SER A 187 3.71 -13.98 7.87
CA SER A 187 3.28 -14.05 9.28
C SER A 187 2.51 -15.33 9.64
N GLY A 188 2.10 -16.13 8.66
CA GLY A 188 1.27 -17.32 8.88
C GLY A 188 -0.21 -17.02 9.18
N LEU A 189 -0.67 -15.81 8.90
CA LEU A 189 -2.06 -15.37 9.12
C LEU A 189 -2.98 -15.59 7.91
N GLU A 190 -2.45 -15.98 6.74
CA GLU A 190 -3.22 -16.15 5.49
C GLU A 190 -4.46 -17.06 5.66
N ASP A 191 -4.34 -18.20 6.35
CA ASP A 191 -5.46 -19.14 6.59
C ASP A 191 -6.46 -18.68 7.68
N LYS A 192 -6.18 -17.54 8.32
CA LYS A 192 -7.06 -16.90 9.30
C LYS A 192 -7.91 -15.79 8.69
N VAL A 193 -7.63 -15.38 7.46
CA VAL A 193 -8.36 -14.28 6.80
C VAL A 193 -9.76 -14.73 6.39
N VAL A 194 -10.77 -14.00 6.85
CA VAL A 194 -12.17 -14.10 6.41
C VAL A 194 -12.57 -12.74 5.84
N LEU A 195 -12.88 -12.68 4.55
CA LEU A 195 -13.29 -11.46 3.86
C LEU A 195 -14.16 -11.79 2.64
N SER A 196 -15.47 -11.63 2.80
CA SER A 196 -16.48 -12.12 1.86
C SER A 196 -16.88 -11.12 0.78
N ASN A 197 -16.79 -9.82 1.04
CA ASN A 197 -17.26 -8.81 0.10
C ASN A 197 -16.18 -8.26 -0.84
N VAL A 198 -15.00 -8.86 -0.90
CA VAL A 198 -13.92 -8.47 -1.83
C VAL A 198 -13.61 -9.58 -2.82
N LYS A 199 -13.81 -9.29 -4.10
CA LYS A 199 -13.58 -10.22 -5.22
C LYS A 199 -12.53 -9.70 -6.17
N ASP A 200 -11.77 -10.62 -6.76
CA ASP A 200 -10.93 -10.30 -7.91
C ASP A 200 -11.84 -10.14 -9.15
N VAL A 201 -11.81 -8.94 -9.76
CA VAL A 201 -12.64 -8.58 -10.93
C VAL A 201 -12.40 -9.54 -12.09
N ASN A 202 -11.19 -10.08 -12.23
CA ASN A 202 -10.80 -10.90 -13.36
C ASN A 202 -11.32 -12.33 -13.26
N THR A 203 -11.43 -12.87 -12.05
CA THR A 203 -11.88 -14.25 -11.81
C THR A 203 -13.32 -14.33 -11.33
N GLY A 204 -13.87 -13.23 -10.79
CA GLY A 204 -15.16 -13.21 -10.10
C GLY A 204 -15.16 -13.97 -8.78
N LYS A 205 -13.99 -14.37 -8.29
CA LYS A 205 -13.82 -15.15 -7.06
C LYS A 205 -13.32 -14.28 -5.91
N ASN A 206 -13.68 -14.67 -4.71
CA ASN A 206 -13.09 -14.18 -3.49
C ASN A 206 -11.59 -14.49 -3.43
N ILE A 207 -10.84 -13.58 -2.82
CA ILE A 207 -9.38 -13.70 -2.68
C ILE A 207 -9.03 -14.55 -1.45
N TRP A 208 -9.79 -14.37 -0.38
CA TRP A 208 -9.68 -15.12 0.87
C TRP A 208 -10.98 -15.88 1.14
N ALA A 209 -11.07 -16.56 2.28
CA ALA A 209 -12.28 -17.29 2.65
C ALA A 209 -13.47 -16.32 2.76
N GLU A 210 -14.61 -16.70 2.16
CA GLU A 210 -15.87 -15.96 2.29
C GLU A 210 -16.35 -16.00 3.74
N ASN A 211 -16.50 -17.20 4.30
CA ASN A 211 -16.90 -17.43 5.68
C ASN A 211 -16.11 -18.59 6.29
N LYS A 212 -16.19 -18.72 7.62
CA LYS A 212 -15.56 -19.82 8.37
C LYS A 212 -16.49 -20.34 9.45
N ILE A 213 -16.50 -21.66 9.67
CA ILE A 213 -17.20 -22.28 10.81
C ILE A 213 -16.16 -22.81 11.78
N PHE A 214 -16.31 -22.44 13.05
CA PHE A 214 -15.57 -22.99 14.16
C PHE A 214 -16.47 -23.98 14.92
N GLU A 215 -16.06 -25.24 14.99
CA GLU A 215 -16.69 -26.21 15.90
C GLU A 215 -16.01 -26.09 17.27
N LYS A 216 -16.78 -25.67 18.28
CA LYS A 216 -16.30 -25.43 19.64
C LYS A 216 -16.95 -26.42 20.61
N GLN A 217 -16.16 -26.89 21.58
CA GLN A 217 -16.63 -27.69 22.70
C GLN A 217 -16.66 -26.80 23.93
N LEU A 218 -17.77 -26.10 24.13
CA LEU A 218 -17.91 -25.17 25.24
C LEU A 218 -18.06 -25.93 26.55
N VAL A 219 -17.56 -25.35 27.63
CA VAL A 219 -17.73 -25.82 29.00
C VAL A 219 -18.88 -25.03 29.62
N THR A 220 -19.92 -25.74 30.07
CA THR A 220 -21.09 -25.16 30.74
C THR A 220 -20.79 -24.81 32.20
N SER A 221 -21.74 -24.12 32.85
CA SER A 221 -21.72 -23.77 34.27
C SER A 221 -21.55 -24.99 35.19
N SER A 222 -22.08 -26.16 34.79
CA SER A 222 -21.93 -27.42 35.51
C SER A 222 -20.67 -28.22 35.11
N GLY A 223 -19.82 -27.70 34.21
CA GLY A 223 -18.64 -28.40 33.69
C GLY A 223 -18.90 -29.41 32.56
N ARG A 224 -20.12 -29.44 32.01
CA ARG A 224 -20.49 -30.32 30.88
C ARG A 224 -19.95 -29.74 29.57
N SER A 225 -19.72 -30.61 28.58
CA SER A 225 -19.31 -30.19 27.23
C SER A 225 -20.53 -29.98 26.33
N MET A 226 -20.60 -28.80 25.70
CA MET A 226 -21.64 -28.40 24.75
C MET A 226 -21.01 -28.12 23.38
N LYS A 227 -21.44 -28.85 22.34
CA LYS A 227 -20.92 -28.65 20.98
C LYS A 227 -21.67 -27.50 20.30
N VAL A 228 -20.94 -26.50 19.81
CA VAL A 228 -21.50 -25.33 19.12
C VAL A 228 -20.73 -25.02 17.85
N LYS A 229 -21.44 -24.72 16.77
CA LYS A 229 -20.87 -24.26 15.50
C LYS A 229 -21.04 -22.75 15.35
N VAL A 230 -19.93 -22.02 15.40
CA VAL A 230 -19.90 -20.57 15.22
C VAL A 230 -19.49 -20.23 13.79
N GLY A 231 -20.42 -19.67 13.02
CA GLY A 231 -20.17 -19.09 11.71
C GLY A 231 -19.63 -17.66 11.84
N VAL A 232 -18.57 -17.36 11.09
CA VAL A 232 -17.92 -16.04 11.06
C VAL A 232 -17.97 -15.49 9.64
N ILE A 233 -18.46 -14.26 9.50
CA ILE A 233 -18.49 -13.50 8.24
C ILE A 233 -17.57 -12.28 8.42
N GLY A 234 -16.63 -12.09 7.50
CA GLY A 234 -15.74 -10.94 7.48
C GLY A 234 -16.09 -9.95 6.38
N GLU A 235 -16.10 -8.67 6.72
CA GLU A 235 -16.54 -7.57 5.85
C GLU A 235 -15.54 -6.40 5.90
N THR A 236 -15.43 -5.66 4.80
CA THR A 236 -14.72 -4.38 4.73
C THR A 236 -15.59 -3.32 4.07
N ILE A 237 -15.29 -2.02 4.24
CA ILE A 237 -16.09 -0.97 3.60
C ILE A 237 -16.16 -1.14 2.07
N PRO A 238 -17.28 -0.79 1.40
CA PRO A 238 -17.47 -1.00 -0.03
C PRO A 238 -16.63 -0.07 -0.92
N SER A 239 -15.68 0.69 -0.36
CA SER A 239 -14.74 1.52 -1.11
C SER A 239 -13.30 1.28 -0.64
N ILE A 240 -12.44 0.81 -1.54
CA ILE A 240 -11.00 0.69 -1.26
C ILE A 240 -10.30 2.03 -1.59
N PRO A 241 -9.49 2.60 -0.69
CA PRO A 241 -8.74 3.83 -0.93
C PRO A 241 -7.90 3.72 -2.20
N ASN A 242 -7.86 4.81 -2.99
CA ASN A 242 -7.00 4.91 -4.17
C ASN A 242 -5.85 5.91 -4.00
N LYS A 243 -5.55 6.28 -2.73
CA LYS A 243 -4.58 7.33 -2.39
C LYS A 243 -3.16 6.93 -2.75
N ARG A 244 -2.75 5.70 -2.44
CA ARG A 244 -1.44 5.14 -2.80
C ARG A 244 -1.53 4.13 -3.95
N GLU A 245 -2.38 3.11 -3.83
CA GLU A 245 -2.60 2.13 -4.88
C GLU A 245 -4.02 2.18 -5.43
N ASN A 246 -4.17 2.10 -6.75
CA ASN A 246 -5.49 2.15 -7.39
C ASN A 246 -5.95 0.75 -7.78
N TYR A 247 -6.95 0.26 -7.07
CA TYR A 247 -7.58 -1.05 -7.28
C TYR A 247 -8.70 -1.08 -8.33
N THR A 248 -8.97 0.04 -8.99
CA THR A 248 -9.99 0.12 -10.04
C THR A 248 -9.73 -0.95 -11.11
N GLY A 249 -10.70 -1.87 -11.29
CA GLY A 249 -10.61 -2.98 -12.25
C GLY A 249 -9.73 -4.16 -11.79
N VAL A 250 -9.19 -4.12 -10.57
CA VAL A 250 -8.47 -5.22 -9.91
C VAL A 250 -9.39 -5.90 -8.91
N LEU A 251 -9.94 -5.11 -7.98
CA LEU A 251 -10.83 -5.57 -6.91
C LEU A 251 -12.22 -4.99 -7.12
N GLN A 252 -13.22 -5.79 -6.77
CA GLN A 252 -14.61 -5.38 -6.66
C GLN A 252 -15.05 -5.62 -5.23
N THR A 253 -15.55 -4.56 -4.62
CA THR A 253 -16.23 -4.60 -3.33
C THR A 253 -17.74 -4.70 -3.54
N GLU A 254 -18.40 -5.55 -2.76
CA GLU A 254 -19.86 -5.65 -2.71
C GLU A 254 -20.41 -4.90 -1.49
N GLY A 255 -21.67 -4.45 -1.58
CA GLY A 255 -22.34 -3.80 -0.45
C GLY A 255 -22.50 -4.77 0.72
N ILE A 256 -22.08 -4.34 1.91
CA ILE A 256 -21.93 -5.19 3.10
C ILE A 256 -23.24 -5.91 3.44
N ILE A 257 -24.38 -5.21 3.55
CA ILE A 257 -25.66 -5.81 3.97
C ILE A 257 -26.07 -6.95 3.03
N LYS A 258 -26.06 -6.69 1.73
CA LYS A 258 -26.44 -7.67 0.71
C LYS A 258 -25.53 -8.90 0.73
N ASN A 259 -24.24 -8.69 0.96
CA ASN A 259 -23.29 -9.78 1.05
C ASN A 259 -23.49 -10.61 2.33
N VAL A 260 -23.68 -9.96 3.49
CA VAL A 260 -23.97 -10.66 4.76
C VAL A 260 -25.25 -11.50 4.66
N GLU A 261 -26.32 -11.02 4.04
CA GLU A 261 -27.55 -11.82 3.85
C GLU A 261 -27.31 -13.12 3.05
N LYS A 262 -26.46 -13.05 2.02
CA LYS A 262 -26.00 -14.23 1.27
C LYS A 262 -25.20 -15.17 2.17
N GLU A 263 -24.19 -14.64 2.87
CA GLU A 263 -23.30 -15.45 3.70
C GLU A 263 -24.00 -16.09 4.91
N VAL A 264 -25.00 -15.42 5.50
CA VAL A 264 -25.85 -15.99 6.56
C VAL A 264 -26.62 -17.20 6.05
N SER A 265 -27.18 -17.11 4.84
CA SER A 265 -27.91 -18.23 4.22
C SER A 265 -26.98 -19.43 4.01
N ASP A 266 -25.78 -19.19 3.47
CA ASP A 266 -24.77 -20.22 3.24
C ASP A 266 -24.28 -20.86 4.56
N LEU A 267 -24.10 -20.08 5.63
CA LEU A 267 -23.68 -20.58 6.94
C LEU A 267 -24.76 -21.41 7.64
N LYS A 268 -26.03 -20.99 7.55
CA LYS A 268 -27.17 -21.76 8.07
C LYS A 268 -27.29 -23.11 7.36
N GLU A 269 -27.10 -23.16 6.03
CA GLU A 269 -27.11 -24.43 5.27
C GLU A 269 -25.97 -25.37 5.72
N LYS A 270 -24.81 -24.81 6.07
CA LYS A 270 -23.68 -25.56 6.64
C LYS A 270 -23.87 -25.94 8.13
N GLY A 271 -25.00 -25.53 8.73
CA GLY A 271 -25.38 -25.87 10.10
C GLY A 271 -24.71 -25.01 11.17
N ALA A 272 -24.43 -23.73 10.91
CA ALA A 272 -24.02 -22.81 11.96
C ALA A 272 -25.16 -22.59 12.97
N ASP A 273 -24.82 -22.65 14.26
CA ASP A 273 -25.74 -22.40 15.38
C ASP A 273 -25.77 -20.91 15.72
N ILE A 274 -24.59 -20.29 15.73
CA ILE A 274 -24.37 -18.88 16.04
C ILE A 274 -23.65 -18.22 14.86
N ILE A 275 -24.07 -17.02 14.44
CA ILE A 275 -23.38 -16.26 13.38
C ILE A 275 -22.92 -14.90 13.91
N VAL A 276 -21.62 -14.65 13.83
CA VAL A 276 -21.00 -13.36 14.15
C VAL A 276 -20.44 -12.69 12.90
N VAL A 277 -20.69 -11.39 12.76
CA VAL A 277 -20.12 -10.56 11.70
C VAL A 277 -18.97 -9.75 12.27
N ILE A 278 -17.76 -9.95 11.74
CA ILE A 278 -16.58 -9.11 12.01
C ILE A 278 -16.43 -8.10 10.88
N ALA A 279 -16.87 -6.88 11.12
CA ALA A 279 -16.97 -5.86 10.08
C ALA A 279 -15.95 -4.74 10.31
N HIS A 280 -15.08 -4.53 9.32
CA HIS A 280 -14.33 -3.28 9.21
C HIS A 280 -15.27 -2.18 8.68
N SER A 281 -16.23 -1.78 9.53
CA SER A 281 -17.29 -0.82 9.28
C SER A 281 -17.70 -0.25 10.64
N GLY A 282 -18.00 1.04 10.69
CA GLY A 282 -18.56 1.64 11.91
C GLY A 282 -20.07 1.40 12.07
N ILE A 283 -20.65 1.93 13.15
CA ILE A 283 -22.09 1.81 13.49
C ILE A 283 -23.00 2.32 12.35
N GLY A 284 -22.77 3.53 11.83
CA GLY A 284 -23.51 4.05 10.69
C GLY A 284 -24.88 4.64 11.02
N SER A 285 -25.67 4.92 9.96
CA SER A 285 -27.02 5.50 10.08
C SER A 285 -28.10 4.44 9.90
N GLU A 286 -29.36 4.77 10.21
CA GLU A 286 -30.50 3.87 10.00
C GLU A 286 -30.77 3.57 8.52
N THR A 287 -30.43 4.51 7.62
CA THR A 287 -30.62 4.35 6.18
C THR A 287 -29.30 4.01 5.51
N VAL A 288 -29.30 2.94 4.71
CA VAL A 288 -28.10 2.43 4.05
C VAL A 288 -28.35 2.19 2.56
N SER A 289 -27.29 2.27 1.79
CA SER A 289 -27.20 1.91 0.37
C SER A 289 -26.01 0.97 0.15
N ASP A 290 -25.91 0.38 -1.04
CA ASP A 290 -24.82 -0.54 -1.41
C ASP A 290 -23.41 0.07 -1.28
N THR A 291 -23.29 1.40 -1.26
CA THR A 291 -22.01 2.13 -1.14
C THR A 291 -21.78 2.70 0.25
N THR A 292 -22.64 2.40 1.23
CA THR A 292 -22.51 2.94 2.59
C THR A 292 -21.36 2.27 3.34
N HIS A 293 -20.46 3.07 3.93
CA HIS A 293 -19.27 2.56 4.61
C HIS A 293 -19.55 1.98 6.00
N ASN A 294 -20.41 2.67 6.76
CA ASN A 294 -20.73 2.32 8.14
C ASN A 294 -22.14 1.76 8.20
N VAL A 295 -22.27 0.47 8.53
CA VAL A 295 -23.54 -0.26 8.52
C VAL A 295 -23.76 -1.16 9.75
N GLY A 296 -22.94 -1.02 10.80
CA GLY A 296 -23.00 -1.86 12.01
C GLY A 296 -24.40 -1.94 12.64
N TYR A 297 -25.10 -0.81 12.75
CA TYR A 297 -26.49 -0.76 13.22
C TYR A 297 -27.43 -1.56 12.30
N ALA A 298 -27.32 -1.37 10.98
CA ALA A 298 -28.16 -2.07 10.00
C ALA A 298 -27.91 -3.59 9.98
N LEU A 299 -26.66 -4.03 10.22
CA LEU A 299 -26.32 -5.46 10.33
C LEU A 299 -27.07 -6.17 11.47
N THR A 300 -27.38 -5.48 12.56
CA THR A 300 -28.19 -6.06 13.64
C THR A 300 -29.62 -6.40 13.20
N LYS A 301 -30.13 -5.76 12.15
CA LYS A 301 -31.47 -6.05 11.60
C LYS A 301 -31.49 -7.27 10.66
N VAL A 302 -30.34 -7.76 10.23
CA VAL A 302 -30.24 -8.93 9.33
C VAL A 302 -30.65 -10.19 10.11
N GLU A 303 -31.64 -10.92 9.59
CA GLU A 303 -32.13 -12.14 10.22
C GLU A 303 -31.05 -13.24 10.20
N GLY A 304 -30.78 -13.86 11.35
CA GLY A 304 -29.76 -14.90 11.50
C GLY A 304 -28.38 -14.41 11.90
N VAL A 305 -28.11 -13.10 11.89
CA VAL A 305 -26.93 -12.54 12.57
C VAL A 305 -27.19 -12.49 14.08
N ASP A 306 -26.26 -12.96 14.90
CA ASP A 306 -26.38 -12.97 16.36
C ASP A 306 -25.53 -11.91 17.05
N ALA A 307 -24.37 -11.56 16.48
CA ALA A 307 -23.50 -10.51 17.02
C ALA A 307 -22.79 -9.76 15.89
N VAL A 308 -22.55 -8.46 16.11
CA VAL A 308 -21.86 -7.59 15.16
C VAL A 308 -20.71 -6.89 15.89
N LEU A 309 -19.49 -7.11 15.41
CA LEU A 309 -18.26 -6.49 15.93
C LEU A 309 -17.74 -5.52 14.87
N CYS A 310 -17.48 -4.28 15.26
CA CYS A 310 -17.21 -3.16 14.37
C CYS A 310 -15.85 -2.50 14.62
N GLY A 311 -15.14 -2.23 13.53
CA GLY A 311 -13.96 -1.34 13.47
C GLY A 311 -14.26 -0.01 12.80
N HIS A 312 -13.26 0.61 12.17
CA HIS A 312 -13.31 1.78 11.27
C HIS A 312 -13.77 3.12 11.90
N GLY A 313 -14.77 3.10 12.79
CA GLY A 313 -15.36 4.28 13.42
C GLY A 313 -14.56 4.88 14.59
N HIS A 314 -13.46 4.25 14.98
CA HIS A 314 -12.48 4.67 16.01
C HIS A 314 -13.09 5.18 17.33
N SER A 315 -14.24 4.62 17.71
CA SER A 315 -14.98 5.04 18.90
C SER A 315 -15.61 3.85 19.60
N ASP A 316 -15.70 3.95 20.93
CA ASP A 316 -16.32 2.92 21.75
C ASP A 316 -17.85 2.99 21.62
N PHE A 317 -18.49 1.84 21.39
CA PHE A 317 -19.93 1.66 21.49
C PHE A 317 -20.24 0.25 22.02
N PRO A 318 -21.07 0.08 23.06
CA PRO A 318 -21.73 1.13 23.84
C PRO A 318 -20.72 1.99 24.64
N SER A 319 -21.10 3.22 24.99
CA SER A 319 -20.26 4.16 25.75
C SER A 319 -21.01 4.71 26.95
N ALA A 320 -20.39 4.69 28.13
CA ALA A 320 -20.96 5.28 29.35
C ALA A 320 -21.12 6.81 29.27
N LYS A 321 -20.40 7.47 28.36
CA LYS A 321 -20.53 8.92 28.12
C LYS A 321 -21.67 9.26 27.15
N GLY A 322 -22.42 8.26 26.71
CA GLY A 322 -23.42 8.38 25.67
C GLY A 322 -22.82 8.54 24.26
N THR A 323 -23.64 8.30 23.25
CA THR A 323 -23.30 8.47 21.84
C THR A 323 -24.46 9.07 21.05
N LYS A 324 -24.19 9.58 19.85
CA LYS A 324 -25.27 10.04 18.94
C LYS A 324 -26.24 8.91 18.54
N TYR A 325 -25.82 7.65 18.65
CA TYR A 325 -26.62 6.49 18.28
C TYR A 325 -27.62 6.07 19.37
N ASP A 326 -27.49 6.61 20.58
CA ASP A 326 -28.36 6.33 21.73
C ASP A 326 -29.84 6.66 21.43
N SER A 327 -30.06 7.61 20.51
CA SER A 327 -31.38 8.02 20.04
C SER A 327 -32.00 7.08 19.00
N PHE A 328 -31.27 6.09 18.48
CA PHE A 328 -31.76 5.22 17.41
C PHE A 328 -32.76 4.21 17.96
N LYS A 329 -33.79 3.91 17.17
CA LYS A 329 -34.80 2.92 17.53
C LYS A 329 -34.15 1.54 17.72
N GLY A 330 -34.48 0.87 18.82
CA GLY A 330 -33.98 -0.46 19.13
C GLY A 330 -32.62 -0.48 19.82
N VAL A 331 -32.03 0.68 20.13
CA VAL A 331 -30.88 0.78 21.05
C VAL A 331 -31.41 0.80 22.48
N ASP A 332 -30.97 -0.14 23.29
CA ASP A 332 -31.26 -0.20 24.72
C ASP A 332 -30.06 0.37 25.48
N LEU A 333 -30.28 1.50 26.17
CA LEU A 333 -29.24 2.21 26.91
C LEU A 333 -28.83 1.50 28.20
N THR A 334 -29.70 0.63 28.73
CA THR A 334 -29.43 -0.14 29.95
C THR A 334 -28.57 -1.35 29.63
N THR A 335 -28.90 -2.09 28.57
CA THR A 335 -28.18 -3.32 28.21
C THR A 335 -27.08 -3.10 27.16
N GLY A 336 -27.07 -1.96 26.47
CA GLY A 336 -26.19 -1.67 25.35
C GLY A 336 -26.50 -2.49 24.09
N LEU A 337 -27.61 -3.24 24.07
CA LEU A 337 -28.01 -4.06 22.94
C LEU A 337 -28.68 -3.22 21.85
N VAL A 338 -28.52 -3.67 20.61
CA VAL A 338 -29.10 -3.01 19.43
C VAL A 338 -29.95 -4.02 18.66
N ASN A 339 -31.24 -3.73 18.54
CA ASN A 339 -32.26 -4.64 18.01
C ASN A 339 -32.21 -6.02 18.68
N GLY A 340 -31.96 -6.05 20.00
CA GLY A 340 -31.85 -7.27 20.81
C GLY A 340 -30.56 -8.08 20.58
N LYS A 341 -29.55 -7.52 19.91
CA LYS A 341 -28.27 -8.19 19.59
C LYS A 341 -27.08 -7.40 20.10
N SER A 342 -25.95 -8.10 20.26
CA SER A 342 -24.69 -7.45 20.63
C SER A 342 -24.13 -6.69 19.43
N LEU A 343 -23.93 -5.39 19.59
CA LEU A 343 -23.21 -4.53 18.64
C LEU A 343 -22.09 -3.82 19.40
N VAL A 344 -20.85 -4.13 19.07
CA VAL A 344 -19.68 -3.57 19.76
C VAL A 344 -18.76 -2.89 18.77
N GLN A 345 -18.36 -1.66 19.05
CA GLN A 345 -17.31 -0.93 18.33
C GLN A 345 -16.27 -0.43 19.32
N ILE A 346 -15.02 -0.33 18.89
CA ILE A 346 -13.90 0.07 19.75
C ILE A 346 -13.08 1.22 19.16
N LYS A 347 -12.35 1.91 20.04
CA LYS A 347 -11.27 2.82 19.65
C LYS A 347 -10.12 2.08 18.95
N SER A 348 -9.34 2.85 18.18
CA SER A 348 -8.18 2.40 17.41
C SER A 348 -6.88 2.30 18.24
N ARG A 349 -5.77 1.91 17.59
CA ARG A 349 -4.39 1.94 18.10
C ARG A 349 -4.17 1.11 19.38
N GLY A 350 -4.97 0.05 19.55
CA GLY A 350 -4.94 -0.78 20.76
C GLY A 350 -5.37 -0.03 22.02
N ALA A 351 -6.27 0.95 21.90
CA ALA A 351 -6.80 1.70 23.05
C ALA A 351 -7.93 0.95 23.77
N SER A 352 -8.60 0.04 23.08
CA SER A 352 -9.78 -0.68 23.59
C SER A 352 -9.76 -2.15 23.14
N LEU A 353 -10.22 -3.05 24.02
CA LEU A 353 -10.58 -4.43 23.72
C LEU A 353 -12.11 -4.56 23.75
N GLY A 354 -12.70 -5.00 22.65
CA GLY A 354 -14.13 -5.24 22.55
C GLY A 354 -14.49 -6.66 22.94
N ILE A 355 -15.58 -6.84 23.69
CA ILE A 355 -16.06 -8.12 24.21
C ILE A 355 -17.57 -8.24 23.99
N ALA A 356 -18.01 -9.37 23.44
CA ALA A 356 -19.42 -9.75 23.35
C ALA A 356 -19.59 -11.17 23.90
N ASP A 357 -20.37 -11.29 24.97
CA ASP A 357 -20.69 -12.56 25.62
C ASP A 357 -22.09 -13.00 25.20
N LEU A 358 -22.21 -14.26 24.79
CA LEU A 358 -23.48 -14.95 24.57
C LEU A 358 -23.61 -16.09 25.57
N GLU A 359 -24.71 -16.11 26.30
CA GLU A 359 -25.05 -17.24 27.16
C GLU A 359 -25.93 -18.20 26.38
N LEU A 360 -25.49 -19.46 26.27
CA LEU A 360 -26.07 -20.48 25.42
C LEU A 360 -26.68 -21.60 26.24
N SER A 361 -27.85 -22.06 25.82
CA SER A 361 -28.49 -23.29 26.29
C SER A 361 -28.62 -24.29 25.13
N ASP A 362 -28.45 -25.57 25.42
CA ASP A 362 -28.69 -26.68 24.49
C ASP A 362 -29.94 -27.49 24.83
N ALA A 363 -30.89 -26.87 25.54
CA ALA A 363 -32.20 -27.45 25.81
C ALA A 363 -32.86 -27.99 24.53
N ASP A 364 -33.55 -29.12 24.64
CA ASP A 364 -34.20 -29.82 23.53
C ASP A 364 -33.25 -30.21 22.36
N ASN A 365 -31.95 -30.37 22.64
CA ASN A 365 -30.89 -30.61 21.65
C ASN A 365 -30.78 -29.48 20.60
N LYS A 366 -31.12 -28.25 20.97
CA LYS A 366 -31.03 -27.08 20.10
C LYS A 366 -30.27 -25.96 20.81
N ILE A 367 -29.24 -25.43 20.16
CA ILE A 367 -28.53 -24.25 20.65
C ILE A 367 -29.45 -23.02 20.58
N SER A 368 -29.55 -22.30 21.69
CA SER A 368 -30.30 -21.06 21.80
C SER A 368 -29.53 -20.05 22.66
N ILE A 369 -29.69 -18.76 22.35
CA ILE A 369 -29.10 -17.66 23.13
C ILE A 369 -30.12 -17.25 24.19
N VAL A 370 -29.76 -17.41 25.46
CA VAL A 370 -30.61 -17.07 26.61
C VAL A 370 -30.16 -15.78 27.31
N GLY A 371 -28.94 -15.31 27.03
CA GLY A 371 -28.38 -14.09 27.60
C GLY A 371 -27.35 -13.44 26.69
N ARG A 372 -27.20 -12.11 26.81
CA ARG A 372 -26.24 -11.31 26.04
C ARG A 372 -25.62 -10.25 26.93
N ASN A 373 -24.33 -10.03 26.78
CA ASN A 373 -23.64 -8.92 27.42
C ASN A 373 -22.57 -8.36 26.48
N SER A 374 -22.38 -7.04 26.49
CA SER A 374 -21.34 -6.35 25.70
C SER A 374 -20.48 -5.52 26.63
N LEU A 375 -19.16 -5.60 26.48
CA LEU A 375 -18.20 -4.92 27.34
C LEU A 375 -17.04 -4.36 26.52
N ILE A 376 -16.52 -3.21 26.94
CA ILE A 376 -15.28 -2.63 26.41
C ILE A 376 -14.29 -2.48 27.56
N ARG A 377 -13.06 -2.95 27.36
CA ARG A 377 -11.95 -2.69 28.28
C ARG A 377 -11.01 -1.68 27.66
N ASN A 378 -10.80 -0.56 28.34
CA ASN A 378 -9.89 0.48 27.89
C ASN A 378 -8.47 0.24 28.44
N VAL A 379 -7.46 0.46 27.60
CA VAL A 379 -6.06 0.52 28.02
C VAL A 379 -5.81 1.83 28.76
N ASN A 380 -5.06 1.76 29.85
CA ASN A 380 -4.59 2.92 30.60
C ASN A 380 -3.10 2.77 30.96
N ALA A 381 -2.55 3.78 31.63
CA ALA A 381 -1.13 3.82 31.96
C ALA A 381 -0.67 2.64 32.84
N ASN A 382 -1.57 2.04 33.61
CA ASN A 382 -1.30 0.92 34.52
C ASN A 382 -1.53 -0.46 33.86
N THR A 383 -2.07 -0.52 32.63
CA THR A 383 -2.22 -1.78 31.92
C THR A 383 -0.84 -2.37 31.62
N GLU A 384 -0.62 -3.63 32.03
CA GLU A 384 0.65 -4.34 31.86
C GLU A 384 1.04 -4.44 30.38
N VAL A 385 2.33 -4.24 30.08
CA VAL A 385 2.87 -4.35 28.73
C VAL A 385 3.32 -5.79 28.47
N ASP A 386 2.74 -6.44 27.46
CA ASP A 386 3.28 -7.71 26.96
C ASP A 386 4.60 -7.47 26.21
N GLN A 387 5.71 -7.88 26.82
CA GLN A 387 7.04 -7.67 26.26
C GLN A 387 7.27 -8.43 24.95
N THR A 388 6.65 -9.60 24.76
CA THR A 388 6.81 -10.38 23.52
C THR A 388 6.24 -9.63 22.32
N ILE A 389 5.08 -8.99 22.53
CA ILE A 389 4.44 -8.15 21.52
C ILE A 389 5.22 -6.85 21.32
N ASN A 390 5.65 -6.21 22.42
CA ASN A 390 6.44 -4.98 22.36
C ASN A 390 7.76 -5.16 21.59
N ASP A 391 8.44 -6.29 21.80
CA ASP A 391 9.72 -6.64 21.15
C ASP A 391 9.57 -6.95 19.65
N CYS A 392 8.34 -7.06 19.13
CA CYS A 392 8.13 -7.24 17.69
C CYS A 392 8.62 -6.04 16.87
N MET A 393 8.67 -4.83 17.46
CA MET A 393 9.25 -3.65 16.82
C MET A 393 10.78 -3.79 16.64
N GLY A 394 11.47 -4.46 17.56
CA GLY A 394 12.89 -4.80 17.44
C GLY A 394 13.79 -3.59 17.17
N GLU A 395 14.70 -3.71 16.18
CA GLU A 395 15.65 -2.65 15.80
C GLU A 395 14.96 -1.37 15.32
N TRP A 396 13.72 -1.45 14.84
CA TRP A 396 12.97 -0.28 14.41
C TRP A 396 12.70 0.70 15.55
N THR A 397 12.56 0.21 16.79
CA THR A 397 12.39 1.07 17.98
C THR A 397 13.53 2.08 18.06
N LYS A 398 14.78 1.63 17.91
CA LYS A 398 15.95 2.51 17.96
C LYS A 398 15.98 3.51 16.79
N ILE A 399 15.63 3.04 15.59
CA ILE A 399 15.59 3.88 14.39
C ILE A 399 14.56 5.00 14.56
N PHE A 400 13.34 4.65 14.95
CA PHE A 400 12.25 5.62 15.07
C PHE A 400 12.42 6.56 16.26
N LEU A 401 12.91 6.08 17.42
CA LEU A 401 13.24 6.97 18.53
C LEU A 401 14.35 7.96 18.15
N SER A 402 15.37 7.50 17.42
CA SER A 402 16.43 8.39 16.93
C SER A 402 15.91 9.40 15.90
N ASP A 403 14.99 8.98 15.04
CA ASP A 403 14.42 9.83 14.00
C ASP A 403 13.50 10.91 14.62
N CYS A 404 12.53 10.52 15.45
CA CYS A 404 11.58 11.47 16.05
C CYS A 404 12.25 12.47 17.00
N SER A 405 13.33 12.07 17.68
CA SER A 405 14.09 12.94 18.58
C SER A 405 15.17 13.79 17.91
N GLU A 406 15.36 13.67 16.59
CA GLU A 406 16.33 14.48 15.86
C GLU A 406 15.97 15.96 15.97
N ILE A 407 16.90 16.75 16.50
CA ILE A 407 16.76 18.20 16.59
C ILE A 407 17.07 18.79 15.21
N LEU A 408 16.05 19.39 14.58
CA LEU A 408 16.21 20.05 13.28
C LEU A 408 16.77 21.47 13.46
N CYS A 409 16.35 22.17 14.51
CA CYS A 409 16.86 23.49 14.90
C CYS A 409 16.44 23.89 16.32
N GLU A 410 17.13 24.88 16.88
CA GLU A 410 16.68 25.59 18.08
C GLU A 410 15.70 26.71 17.72
N ILE A 411 14.67 26.91 18.53
CA ILE A 411 13.72 28.02 18.48
C ILE A 411 14.35 29.25 19.16
N GLY A 412 14.06 30.44 18.66
CA GLY A 412 14.59 31.68 19.23
C GLY A 412 14.14 31.92 20.67
N ASN A 413 14.99 32.59 21.47
CA ASN A 413 14.57 33.05 22.80
C ASN A 413 13.31 33.94 22.68
N GLN A 414 12.32 33.69 23.54
CA GLN A 414 11.00 34.36 23.54
C GLN A 414 10.14 34.09 22.29
N THR A 415 10.48 33.09 21.48
CA THR A 415 9.63 32.58 20.41
C THR A 415 8.98 31.28 20.88
N GLU A 416 7.66 31.20 20.78
CA GLU A 416 6.88 30.02 21.15
C GLU A 416 5.93 29.71 20.00
N LEU A 417 6.02 28.49 19.45
CA LEU A 417 5.13 28.08 18.37
C LEU A 417 3.87 27.51 19.01
N GLN A 418 2.88 28.37 19.24
CA GLN A 418 1.64 28.01 19.92
C GLN A 418 0.35 28.45 19.21
N ASN A 419 -0.79 27.90 19.63
CA ASN A 419 -2.11 28.25 19.11
C ASN A 419 -3.26 28.41 20.13
N TYR A 420 -2.99 28.67 21.39
CA TYR A 420 -3.98 28.82 22.47
C TYR A 420 -5.05 29.88 22.19
N PHE A 421 -4.68 30.98 21.53
CA PHE A 421 -5.58 32.10 21.20
C PHE A 421 -5.64 32.40 19.69
N ALA A 422 -5.36 31.38 18.87
CA ALA A 422 -5.22 31.52 17.40
C ALA A 422 -6.47 31.99 16.66
N THR A 423 -7.65 32.00 17.30
CA THR A 423 -8.89 32.56 16.73
C THR A 423 -9.04 34.05 17.01
N GLN A 424 -8.14 34.67 17.76
CA GLN A 424 -8.22 36.08 18.19
C GLN A 424 -7.06 36.93 17.66
N GLU A 425 -5.94 36.30 17.33
CA GLU A 425 -4.73 36.97 16.88
C GLU A 425 -3.90 36.07 15.95
N ASP A 426 -2.96 36.70 15.25
CA ASP A 426 -1.94 36.01 14.47
C ASP A 426 -0.85 35.38 15.37
N THR A 427 -0.23 34.28 14.92
CA THR A 427 0.77 33.53 15.68
C THR A 427 2.02 33.18 14.87
N ASP A 428 3.19 33.11 15.53
CA ASP A 428 4.45 32.72 14.87
C ASP A 428 4.37 31.33 14.21
N LEU A 429 3.56 30.43 14.80
CA LEU A 429 3.30 29.09 14.29
C LEU A 429 2.61 29.10 12.92
N ILE A 430 1.49 29.82 12.78
CA ILE A 430 0.75 29.83 11.52
C ILE A 430 1.50 30.62 10.44
N GLN A 431 2.19 31.68 10.85
CA GLN A 431 3.11 32.42 10.00
C GLN A 431 4.21 31.50 9.44
N LEU A 432 4.81 30.63 10.26
CA LEU A 432 5.78 29.63 9.78
C LEU A 432 5.16 28.68 8.77
N MET A 433 3.98 28.12 9.08
CA MET A 433 3.27 27.19 8.20
C MET A 433 2.96 27.80 6.84
N ASN A 434 2.54 29.06 6.83
CA ASN A 434 2.24 29.79 5.61
C ASN A 434 3.49 30.25 4.87
N ASN A 435 4.57 30.63 5.56
CA ASN A 435 5.86 30.95 4.95
C ASN A 435 6.44 29.76 4.18
N ILE A 436 6.33 28.55 4.75
CA ILE A 436 6.67 27.31 4.04
C ILE A 436 5.85 27.20 2.74
N LYS A 437 4.53 27.35 2.81
CA LYS A 437 3.63 27.21 1.65
C LYS A 437 3.91 28.27 0.57
N MET A 438 4.11 29.51 0.98
CA MET A 438 4.48 30.62 0.10
C MET A 438 5.84 30.39 -0.53
N GLY A 439 6.82 29.89 0.23
CA GLY A 439 8.13 29.51 -0.29
C GLY A 439 8.03 28.46 -1.40
N TYR A 440 7.19 27.43 -1.21
CA TYR A 440 6.95 26.42 -2.23
C TYR A 440 6.29 27.03 -3.47
N GLY A 441 5.24 27.84 -3.27
CA GLY A 441 4.53 28.52 -4.35
C GLY A 441 5.46 29.42 -5.17
N LEU A 442 6.26 30.28 -4.52
CA LEU A 442 7.22 31.17 -5.15
C LEU A 442 8.26 30.39 -5.98
N SER A 443 8.82 29.31 -5.42
CA SER A 443 9.76 28.45 -6.15
C SER A 443 9.10 27.79 -7.35
N TYR A 444 7.87 27.28 -7.19
CA TYR A 444 7.16 26.57 -8.25
C TYR A 444 6.80 27.47 -9.44
N ILE A 445 6.24 28.66 -9.19
CA ILE A 445 5.84 29.58 -10.26
C ILE A 445 7.05 30.17 -10.99
N ASN A 446 8.18 30.34 -10.31
CA ASN A 446 9.38 30.88 -10.95
C ASN A 446 10.18 29.83 -11.74
N ASN A 447 10.11 28.56 -11.35
CA ASN A 447 10.90 27.49 -11.99
C ASN A 447 10.10 26.60 -12.95
N THR A 448 8.83 26.35 -12.65
CA THR A 448 8.02 25.32 -13.32
C THR A 448 6.85 25.93 -14.08
N ALA A 449 6.08 26.82 -13.47
CA ALA A 449 4.87 27.40 -14.03
C ALA A 449 5.00 28.92 -14.21
N THR A 450 5.94 29.31 -15.09
CA THR A 450 6.39 30.70 -15.29
C THR A 450 5.32 31.64 -15.82
N GLU A 451 4.20 31.13 -16.31
CA GLU A 451 3.01 31.90 -16.64
C GLU A 451 2.39 32.59 -15.41
N TYR A 452 2.59 32.02 -14.20
CA TYR A 452 2.10 32.58 -12.93
C TYR A 452 3.15 33.43 -12.20
N LYS A 453 4.37 33.58 -12.73
CA LYS A 453 5.50 34.19 -12.00
C LYS A 453 5.28 35.63 -11.51
N ASN A 454 4.29 36.32 -12.09
CA ASN A 454 3.94 37.70 -11.76
C ASN A 454 2.74 37.79 -10.80
N TYR A 455 2.11 36.67 -10.44
CA TYR A 455 1.01 36.65 -9.48
C TYR A 455 1.56 36.54 -8.06
N PRO A 456 0.98 37.26 -7.09
CA PRO A 456 1.33 37.09 -5.70
C PRO A 456 0.98 35.69 -5.21
N VAL A 457 1.79 35.17 -4.29
CA VAL A 457 1.54 33.89 -3.64
C VAL A 457 0.92 34.14 -2.26
N ILE A 458 -0.15 33.41 -1.93
CA ILE A 458 -0.80 33.45 -0.62
C ILE A 458 -0.61 32.09 0.05
N GLY A 459 -0.18 32.09 1.31
CA GLY A 459 -0.16 30.88 2.15
C GLY A 459 -1.47 30.76 2.91
N VAL A 460 -2.09 29.58 2.90
CA VAL A 460 -3.34 29.34 3.63
C VAL A 460 -3.22 28.08 4.50
N SER A 461 -3.47 28.26 5.79
CA SER A 461 -3.33 27.22 6.82
C SER A 461 -4.51 27.22 7.78
N SER A 462 -4.83 26.03 8.28
CA SER A 462 -5.60 25.84 9.49
C SER A 462 -4.78 24.93 10.41
N TYR A 463 -5.14 24.88 11.68
CA TYR A 463 -4.43 24.10 12.69
C TYR A 463 -5.00 22.69 12.77
N ILE A 464 -4.15 21.71 13.10
CA ILE A 464 -4.55 20.30 13.23
C ILE A 464 -4.85 19.87 14.67
N LYS A 465 -4.37 20.64 15.65
CA LYS A 465 -4.70 20.52 17.08
C LYS A 465 -5.40 21.79 17.50
N TYR A 466 -6.60 21.69 18.05
CA TYR A 466 -7.48 22.84 18.29
C TYR A 466 -8.41 22.64 19.50
N GLY A 467 -8.01 21.81 20.46
CA GLY A 467 -8.71 21.60 21.72
C GLY A 467 -9.93 20.66 21.64
N SER A 468 -10.03 19.84 20.59
CA SER A 468 -11.18 18.97 20.33
C SER A 468 -11.17 17.67 21.11
N GLY A 469 -9.97 17.15 21.42
CA GLY A 469 -9.79 15.94 22.22
C GLY A 469 -9.82 16.24 23.72
N ASP A 470 -8.80 16.96 24.17
CA ASP A 470 -8.66 17.47 25.54
C ASP A 470 -7.74 18.72 25.55
N SER A 471 -7.38 19.23 26.72
CA SER A 471 -6.55 20.45 26.83
C SER A 471 -5.10 20.30 26.34
N ARG A 472 -4.63 19.08 26.07
CA ARG A 472 -3.34 18.80 25.44
C ARG A 472 -3.42 18.80 23.92
N ASP A 473 -4.62 18.92 23.35
CA ASP A 473 -4.86 19.08 21.92
C ASP A 473 -4.59 20.52 21.44
N TYR A 474 -3.49 21.12 21.91
CA TYR A 474 -2.96 22.40 21.46
C TYR A 474 -1.48 22.22 21.08
N ILE A 475 -0.97 23.12 20.25
CA ILE A 475 0.44 23.14 19.87
C ILE A 475 1.13 24.11 20.81
N ASP A 476 2.24 23.65 21.40
CA ASP A 476 3.11 24.46 22.24
C ASP A 476 4.52 23.88 22.12
N ILE A 477 5.34 24.51 21.28
CA ILE A 477 6.70 24.06 20.99
C ILE A 477 7.67 25.18 21.36
N THR A 478 8.58 24.87 22.27
CA THR A 478 9.63 25.77 22.77
C THR A 478 10.98 25.04 22.81
N GLY A 479 12.08 25.79 22.86
CA GLY A 479 13.42 25.19 22.90
C GLY A 479 13.81 24.53 21.57
N ASP A 480 13.88 23.20 21.54
CA ASP A 480 14.29 22.46 20.34
C ASP A 480 13.10 22.11 19.45
N PHE A 481 13.17 22.46 18.17
CA PHE A 481 12.26 21.94 17.16
C PHE A 481 12.77 20.58 16.67
N LYS A 482 12.09 19.53 17.08
CA LYS A 482 12.42 18.14 16.72
C LYS A 482 11.68 17.70 15.46
N ARG A 483 12.15 16.63 14.81
CA ARG A 483 11.46 16.03 13.67
C ARG A 483 10.01 15.64 14.00
N SER A 484 9.75 15.15 15.22
CA SER A 484 8.38 14.84 15.64
C SER A 484 7.44 16.05 15.70
N ASN A 485 7.97 17.26 15.96
CA ASN A 485 7.17 18.48 15.95
C ASN A 485 6.60 18.83 14.57
N MET A 486 7.11 18.23 13.49
CA MET A 486 6.50 18.38 12.17
C MET A 486 5.06 17.85 12.14
N TYR A 487 4.74 16.85 12.97
CA TYR A 487 3.40 16.30 13.08
C TYR A 487 2.43 17.16 13.86
N ASP A 488 2.93 18.12 14.64
CA ASP A 488 2.11 19.19 15.19
C ASP A 488 1.72 20.21 14.10
N LEU A 489 2.54 20.36 13.06
CA LEU A 489 2.26 21.29 11.95
C LEU A 489 1.32 20.68 10.91
N ILE A 490 1.58 19.43 10.51
CA ILE A 490 0.80 18.72 9.50
C ILE A 490 0.71 17.23 9.81
N ASN A 491 -0.42 16.60 9.52
CA ASN A 491 -0.48 15.14 9.51
C ASN A 491 0.54 14.61 8.48
N TYR A 492 1.15 13.44 8.71
CA TYR A 492 1.71 12.64 7.61
C TYR A 492 0.60 12.43 6.55
N LYS A 493 0.73 11.91 5.34
CA LYS A 493 -0.40 11.97 4.35
C LYS A 493 -0.97 13.38 3.94
N THR A 494 -0.72 14.49 4.63
CA THR A 494 -1.16 15.84 4.21
C THR A 494 -0.45 16.26 2.94
N LYS A 495 -1.21 16.59 1.88
CA LYS A 495 -0.66 17.09 0.62
C LYS A 495 -0.57 18.62 0.64
N LEU A 496 0.22 19.19 -0.26
CA LEU A 496 0.20 20.62 -0.55
C LEU A 496 -0.32 20.84 -1.98
N PHE A 497 -1.26 21.76 -2.11
CA PHE A 497 -1.90 22.15 -3.37
C PHE A 497 -1.59 23.60 -3.70
N LEU A 498 -1.46 23.90 -4.99
CA LEU A 498 -1.45 25.26 -5.52
C LEU A 498 -2.70 25.49 -6.38
N TYR A 499 -3.39 26.58 -6.14
CA TYR A 499 -4.60 27.00 -6.83
C TYR A 499 -4.42 28.38 -7.47
N GLU A 500 -5.11 28.62 -8.57
CA GLU A 500 -5.37 29.96 -9.08
C GLU A 500 -6.72 30.42 -8.51
N MET A 501 -6.72 31.56 -7.81
CA MET A 501 -7.93 32.12 -7.22
C MET A 501 -8.03 33.62 -7.48
N THR A 502 -9.25 34.10 -7.65
CA THR A 502 -9.55 35.52 -7.78
C THR A 502 -9.77 36.19 -6.41
N GLY A 503 -9.67 37.51 -6.35
CA GLY A 503 -10.00 38.28 -5.15
C GLY A 503 -11.41 38.02 -4.62
N ALA A 504 -12.38 37.82 -5.51
CA ALA A 504 -13.75 37.44 -5.12
C ALA A 504 -13.78 36.08 -4.42
N GLN A 505 -13.10 35.08 -4.98
CA GLN A 505 -13.05 33.73 -4.40
C GLN A 505 -12.37 33.71 -3.04
N ILE A 506 -11.26 34.45 -2.88
CA ILE A 506 -10.57 34.60 -1.59
C ILE A 506 -11.49 35.24 -0.56
N ARG A 507 -12.22 36.30 -0.94
CA ARG A 507 -13.17 36.96 -0.05
C ARG A 507 -14.27 36.01 0.42
N GLU A 508 -14.86 35.22 -0.47
CA GLU A 508 -15.90 34.26 -0.06
C GLU A 508 -15.35 33.15 0.86
N TRP A 509 -14.10 32.70 0.69
CA TRP A 509 -13.48 31.77 1.64
C TRP A 509 -13.31 32.42 3.02
N LEU A 510 -12.77 33.64 3.06
CA LEU A 510 -12.63 34.40 4.31
C LEU A 510 -13.98 34.63 5.00
N GLU A 511 -15.05 34.94 4.26
CA GLU A 511 -16.41 35.09 4.79
C GLU A 511 -16.94 33.80 5.43
N TRP A 512 -16.67 32.65 4.82
CA TRP A 512 -17.03 31.35 5.40
C TRP A 512 -16.22 31.04 6.66
N SER A 513 -14.90 31.31 6.64
CA SER A 513 -14.01 31.15 7.80
C SER A 513 -14.44 32.02 8.97
N ALA A 514 -14.76 33.30 8.71
CA ALA A 514 -15.28 34.25 9.69
C ALA A 514 -16.69 33.91 10.21
N GLY A 515 -17.36 32.91 9.62
CA GLY A 515 -18.62 32.36 10.10
C GLY A 515 -18.50 31.62 11.44
N CYS A 516 -17.29 31.41 11.97
CA CYS A 516 -17.09 30.78 13.28
C CYS A 516 -17.45 31.67 14.48
N TYR A 517 -17.29 32.99 14.34
CA TYR A 517 -17.56 33.94 15.41
C TYR A 517 -19.05 34.02 15.74
N GLU A 518 -19.35 34.22 17.02
CA GLU A 518 -20.73 34.38 17.49
C GLU A 518 -21.29 35.74 17.04
N THR A 519 -22.57 35.76 16.67
CA THR A 519 -23.27 37.02 16.35
C THR A 519 -23.71 37.67 17.67
N PRO A 520 -23.44 38.97 17.88
CA PRO A 520 -23.76 39.61 19.16
C PRO A 520 -25.22 39.45 19.58
N GLY A 521 -25.43 38.87 20.77
CA GLY A 521 -26.74 38.73 21.40
C GLY A 521 -27.51 37.45 21.08
N GLU A 522 -27.04 36.60 20.18
CA GLU A 522 -27.73 35.33 19.84
C GLU A 522 -27.53 34.25 20.92
N ALA A 523 -26.39 34.27 21.64
CA ALA A 523 -26.04 33.28 22.66
C ALA A 523 -25.46 33.96 23.93
N VAL A 524 -26.29 34.77 24.60
CA VAL A 524 -25.92 35.42 25.87
C VAL A 524 -25.76 34.37 26.97
N LEU A 525 -24.66 34.45 27.72
CA LEU A 525 -24.31 33.53 28.79
C LEU A 525 -24.88 34.00 30.13
N PRO A 526 -25.36 33.07 30.98
CA PRO A 526 -25.71 33.40 32.36
C PRO A 526 -24.49 33.89 33.13
N GLU A 527 -24.59 35.03 33.81
CA GLU A 527 -23.51 35.54 34.69
C GLU A 527 -23.17 34.55 35.81
N SER A 528 -24.14 33.73 36.23
CA SER A 528 -23.94 32.67 37.24
C SER A 528 -22.89 31.64 36.85
N ASP A 529 -22.69 31.44 35.54
CA ASP A 529 -21.73 30.46 35.02
C ASP A 529 -20.29 31.01 35.06
N PHE A 530 -20.15 32.34 35.16
CA PHE A 530 -18.88 33.07 35.13
C PHE A 530 -18.84 34.19 36.19
N PRO A 531 -18.92 33.86 37.50
CA PRO A 531 -19.08 34.87 38.56
C PRO A 531 -17.92 35.86 38.63
N SER A 532 -16.74 35.47 38.17
CA SER A 532 -15.54 36.30 38.09
C SER A 532 -15.53 37.30 36.93
N PHE A 533 -16.44 37.19 35.97
CA PHE A 533 -16.56 38.09 34.80
C PHE A 533 -17.72 39.08 34.92
N SER A 534 -18.25 39.29 36.14
CA SER A 534 -19.36 40.22 36.40
C SER A 534 -19.05 41.64 35.93
N GLY A 535 -19.97 42.27 35.19
CA GLY A 535 -19.81 43.64 34.68
C GLY A 535 -21.12 44.26 34.19
N GLU A 536 -21.07 45.49 33.68
CA GLU A 536 -22.27 46.21 33.20
C GLU A 536 -22.85 45.66 31.89
N LYS A 537 -22.08 44.84 31.16
CA LYS A 537 -22.45 44.29 29.84
C LYS A 537 -22.70 42.79 29.92
N PRO A 538 -23.71 42.25 29.21
CA PRO A 538 -23.95 40.81 29.17
C PRO A 538 -22.77 40.04 28.57
N LEU A 539 -22.54 38.82 29.07
CA LEU A 539 -21.49 37.91 28.59
C LEU A 539 -21.97 37.12 27.37
N GLN A 540 -21.05 36.80 26.45
CA GLN A 540 -21.27 35.83 25.38
C GLN A 540 -19.96 35.17 24.97
N TYR A 541 -19.99 34.03 24.29
CA TYR A 541 -18.76 33.47 23.73
C TYR A 541 -18.28 34.27 22.50
N ALA A 542 -16.96 34.32 22.29
CA ALA A 542 -16.39 34.87 21.06
C ALA A 542 -16.71 34.01 19.82
N LEU A 543 -16.81 32.69 20.00
CA LEU A 543 -17.10 31.71 18.96
C LEU A 543 -18.47 31.06 19.20
N GLN A 544 -19.15 30.66 18.13
CA GLN A 544 -20.39 29.88 18.28
C GLN A 544 -20.08 28.56 18.98
N GLN A 545 -21.08 28.02 19.70
CA GLN A 545 -20.94 26.82 20.53
C GLN A 545 -20.26 25.64 19.81
N ARG A 546 -20.58 25.42 18.53
CA ARG A 546 -20.00 24.33 17.73
C ARG A 546 -18.49 24.46 17.51
N TYR A 547 -17.96 25.67 17.54
CA TYR A 547 -16.55 25.99 17.28
C TYR A 547 -15.72 26.14 18.57
N LEU A 548 -16.34 26.07 19.75
CA LEU A 548 -15.61 26.13 21.03
C LEU A 548 -14.62 24.97 21.20
N ASN A 549 -14.91 23.82 20.60
CA ASN A 549 -14.03 22.64 20.63
C ASN A 549 -13.68 22.12 19.22
N ASP A 550 -14.22 22.69 18.14
CA ASP A 550 -13.93 22.24 16.77
C ASP A 550 -13.82 23.41 15.80
N TRP A 551 -12.72 24.16 15.91
CA TRP A 551 -12.40 25.27 15.02
C TRP A 551 -11.41 24.90 13.91
N LYS A 552 -11.27 23.61 13.56
CA LYS A 552 -10.38 23.10 12.48
C LYS A 552 -10.51 23.78 11.12
N ASN A 553 -11.68 24.39 10.90
CA ASN A 553 -12.07 25.07 9.68
C ASN A 553 -11.83 26.59 9.75
N PHE A 554 -11.16 27.09 10.78
CA PHE A 554 -10.65 28.45 10.83
C PHE A 554 -9.33 28.53 10.04
N PHE A 555 -9.35 29.26 8.93
CA PHE A 555 -8.21 29.44 8.04
C PHE A 555 -7.60 30.84 8.17
N VAL A 556 -6.28 30.89 8.26
CA VAL A 556 -5.45 32.11 8.28
C VAL A 556 -4.70 32.24 6.95
N PHE A 557 -4.69 33.45 6.40
CA PHE A 557 -4.13 33.76 5.09
C PHE A 557 -2.96 34.73 5.23
N ASP A 558 -1.80 34.33 4.72
CA ASP A 558 -0.62 35.20 4.63
C ASP A 558 -0.32 35.62 3.19
N GLY A 559 0.16 36.84 3.04
CA GLY A 559 0.40 37.47 1.74
C GLY A 559 -0.72 38.40 1.27
N ILE A 560 -1.73 38.60 2.11
CA ILE A 560 -2.84 39.56 2.00
C ILE A 560 -3.17 40.03 3.41
N GLU A 561 -3.89 41.15 3.53
CA GLU A 561 -4.29 41.68 4.83
C GLU A 561 -5.81 41.85 4.89
N TYR A 562 -6.46 41.54 6.02
CA TYR A 562 -7.92 41.55 6.12
C TYR A 562 -8.45 41.86 7.51
N LYS A 563 -9.67 42.41 7.57
CA LYS A 563 -10.36 42.72 8.82
C LYS A 563 -11.68 41.98 8.92
N ILE A 564 -11.92 41.36 10.06
CA ILE A 564 -13.15 40.66 10.39
C ILE A 564 -13.98 41.52 11.34
N ASP A 565 -15.26 41.72 11.04
CA ASP A 565 -16.24 42.31 11.95
C ASP A 565 -17.29 41.24 12.31
N SER A 566 -17.28 40.81 13.56
CA SER A 566 -18.22 39.78 14.06
C SER A 566 -19.65 40.29 14.25
N SER A 567 -19.88 41.60 14.23
CA SER A 567 -21.19 42.19 14.50
C SER A 567 -22.25 41.91 13.43
N ALA A 568 -21.82 41.65 12.19
CA ALA A 568 -22.71 41.24 11.12
C ALA A 568 -23.08 39.75 11.24
N LYS A 569 -24.28 39.38 10.80
CA LYS A 569 -24.68 37.96 10.68
C LYS A 569 -23.72 37.21 9.74
N PRO A 570 -23.43 35.92 9.99
CA PRO A 570 -22.55 35.15 9.11
C PRO A 570 -23.18 34.97 7.74
N ARG A 571 -22.37 35.09 6.68
CA ARG A 571 -22.83 34.93 5.29
C ARG A 571 -23.20 33.48 4.97
N TYR A 572 -22.45 32.54 5.52
CA TYR A 572 -22.58 31.10 5.28
C TYR A 572 -22.79 30.31 6.57
N ASP A 573 -23.48 29.17 6.47
CA ASP A 573 -23.46 28.14 7.51
C ASP A 573 -22.18 27.29 7.46
N ALA A 574 -22.00 26.38 8.43
CA ALA A 574 -20.84 25.49 8.49
C ALA A 574 -20.70 24.55 7.27
N ASN A 575 -21.80 24.28 6.56
CA ASN A 575 -21.84 23.45 5.36
C ASN A 575 -21.62 24.26 4.06
N GLY A 576 -21.37 25.56 4.18
CA GLY A 576 -21.12 26.45 3.05
C GLY A 576 -22.40 26.88 2.33
N HIS A 577 -23.59 26.67 2.88
CA HIS A 577 -24.81 27.23 2.32
C HIS A 577 -24.91 28.70 2.68
N LYS A 578 -25.22 29.53 1.69
CA LYS A 578 -25.43 30.96 1.90
C LYS A 578 -26.72 31.18 2.68
N ILE A 579 -26.62 31.86 3.82
CA ILE A 579 -27.74 32.14 4.73
C ILE A 579 -28.03 33.63 4.88
N ASN A 580 -27.07 34.51 4.57
CA ASN A 580 -27.24 35.96 4.58
C ASN A 580 -26.46 36.62 3.42
N ASP A 581 -26.81 37.86 3.09
CA ASP A 581 -26.08 38.70 2.12
C ASP A 581 -25.06 39.65 2.77
N THR A 582 -24.90 39.56 4.09
CA THR A 582 -23.95 40.32 4.89
C THR A 582 -22.48 40.00 4.52
N ARG A 583 -21.59 40.88 4.98
CA ARG A 583 -20.13 40.77 4.85
C ARG A 583 -19.50 40.97 6.22
N ARG A 584 -18.78 39.97 6.73
CA ARG A 584 -17.91 40.10 7.90
C ARG A 584 -16.52 40.56 7.52
N ILE A 585 -16.09 40.36 6.28
CA ILE A 585 -14.79 40.84 5.79
C ILE A 585 -14.95 42.30 5.35
N THR A 586 -14.59 43.22 6.24
CA THR A 586 -14.77 44.67 6.05
C THR A 586 -13.62 45.30 5.28
N SER A 587 -12.43 44.68 5.31
CA SER A 587 -11.27 45.08 4.52
C SER A 587 -10.57 43.84 3.96
N LEU A 588 -10.08 43.95 2.72
CA LEU A 588 -9.17 42.99 2.10
C LEU A 588 -8.18 43.75 1.21
N THR A 589 -6.92 43.77 1.61
CA THR A 589 -5.85 44.51 0.96
C THR A 589 -4.65 43.62 0.66
N ARG A 590 -3.74 44.15 -0.13
CA ARG A 590 -2.39 43.65 -0.32
C ARG A 590 -1.45 44.85 -0.37
N ASN A 591 -0.49 44.92 0.55
CA ASN A 591 0.42 46.06 0.70
C ASN A 591 -0.34 47.40 0.79
N GLY A 592 -1.43 47.43 1.56
CA GLY A 592 -2.30 48.60 1.74
C GLY A 592 -3.21 48.93 0.53
N ALA A 593 -3.05 48.27 -0.62
CA ALA A 593 -3.94 48.44 -1.77
C ALA A 593 -5.13 47.47 -1.70
N ALA A 594 -6.35 47.95 -1.97
CA ALA A 594 -7.55 47.10 -1.97
C ALA A 594 -7.44 45.98 -3.02
N VAL A 595 -7.77 44.75 -2.62
CA VAL A 595 -7.85 43.60 -3.54
C VAL A 595 -9.16 43.67 -4.30
N ALA A 596 -9.07 43.83 -5.62
CA ALA A 596 -10.21 43.81 -6.51
C ALA A 596 -10.69 42.36 -6.73
N ASP A 597 -11.99 42.21 -7.01
CA ASP A 597 -12.59 40.91 -7.27
C ASP A 597 -11.94 40.15 -8.45
N THR A 598 -11.34 40.89 -9.40
CA THR A 598 -10.67 40.35 -10.59
C THR A 598 -9.17 40.07 -10.39
N ASP A 599 -8.58 40.49 -9.28
CA ASP A 599 -7.15 40.24 -9.02
C ASP A 599 -6.91 38.73 -8.88
N VAL A 600 -5.79 38.25 -9.43
CA VAL A 600 -5.48 36.81 -9.48
C VAL A 600 -4.27 36.49 -8.61
N PHE A 601 -4.41 35.45 -7.80
CA PHE A 601 -3.41 34.99 -6.85
C PHE A 601 -3.11 33.51 -7.05
N VAL A 602 -1.90 33.12 -6.65
CA VAL A 602 -1.54 31.71 -6.47
C VAL A 602 -1.70 31.36 -4.99
N VAL A 603 -2.69 30.54 -4.68
CA VAL A 603 -3.02 30.16 -3.30
C VAL A 603 -2.42 28.78 -2.99
N ALA A 604 -1.51 28.74 -2.02
CA ALA A 604 -0.87 27.53 -1.53
C ALA A 604 -1.55 27.05 -0.25
N SER A 605 -2.26 25.93 -0.31
CA SER A 605 -2.99 25.37 0.82
C SER A 605 -2.86 23.85 0.91
N HIS A 606 -2.96 23.33 2.13
CA HIS A 606 -3.01 21.90 2.40
C HIS A 606 -4.37 21.28 2.03
N GLN A 607 -5.43 22.09 2.00
CA GLN A 607 -6.77 21.69 1.56
C GLN A 607 -7.61 22.90 1.13
N VAL A 608 -8.67 22.61 0.39
CA VAL A 608 -9.83 23.51 0.26
C VAL A 608 -10.99 22.78 0.95
N PRO A 609 -11.84 23.46 1.74
CA PRO A 609 -12.93 22.78 2.44
C PRO A 609 -13.88 22.04 1.48
N ASP A 610 -14.35 20.86 1.87
CA ASP A 610 -15.29 20.07 1.06
C ASP A 610 -16.74 20.37 1.49
N ASN A 611 -17.27 21.49 1.02
CA ASN A 611 -18.61 21.97 1.37
C ASN A 611 -19.33 22.58 0.16
N ALA A 612 -20.57 23.08 0.32
CA ALA A 612 -21.37 23.60 -0.78
C ALA A 612 -20.70 24.79 -1.50
N LEU A 613 -20.17 25.76 -0.74
CA LEU A 613 -19.49 26.94 -1.28
C LEU A 613 -18.33 26.57 -2.21
N PHE A 614 -17.43 25.70 -1.76
CA PHE A 614 -16.24 25.34 -2.56
C PHE A 614 -16.54 24.37 -3.71
N LYS A 615 -17.70 23.70 -3.72
CA LYS A 615 -18.18 22.92 -4.87
C LYS A 615 -18.72 23.83 -5.97
N GLU A 616 -19.29 24.97 -5.60
CA GLU A 616 -19.78 25.98 -6.54
C GLU A 616 -18.67 26.93 -7.00
N MET A 617 -17.69 27.19 -6.14
CA MET A 617 -16.51 27.99 -6.46
C MET A 617 -15.62 27.20 -7.43
N ASP A 618 -15.68 27.50 -8.73
CA ASP A 618 -14.85 26.88 -9.77
C ASP A 618 -13.35 27.20 -9.57
N ILE A 619 -12.71 26.49 -8.65
CA ILE A 619 -11.32 26.71 -8.24
C ILE A 619 -10.39 25.90 -9.14
N LYS A 620 -9.54 26.60 -9.88
CA LYS A 620 -8.56 25.98 -10.76
C LYS A 620 -7.32 25.53 -9.98
N ARG A 621 -7.16 24.21 -9.83
CA ARG A 621 -5.92 23.63 -9.30
C ARG A 621 -4.78 23.69 -10.32
N ILE A 622 -3.68 24.36 -9.96
CA ILE A 622 -2.45 24.45 -10.75
C ILE A 622 -1.67 23.13 -10.63
N THR A 623 -1.38 22.70 -9.40
CA THR A 623 -0.61 21.48 -9.11
C THR A 623 -0.85 20.99 -7.68
N TYR A 624 -0.30 19.82 -7.35
CA TYR A 624 -0.11 19.38 -5.97
C TYR A 624 1.16 18.54 -5.84
N ILE A 625 1.68 18.43 -4.63
CA ILE A 625 2.74 17.48 -4.27
C ILE A 625 2.21 16.44 -3.29
N SER A 626 2.78 15.24 -3.30
CA SER A 626 2.40 14.19 -2.36
C SER A 626 2.80 14.57 -0.93
N ALA A 627 2.25 13.86 0.05
CA ALA A 627 2.54 14.14 1.45
C ALA A 627 4.01 13.99 1.82
N ASP A 628 4.68 12.96 1.30
CA ASP A 628 6.10 12.74 1.53
C ASP A 628 6.93 13.90 0.95
N GLN A 629 6.55 14.39 -0.24
CA GLN A 629 7.21 15.54 -0.84
C GLN A 629 6.98 16.81 -0.03
N TYR A 630 5.80 16.99 0.58
CA TYR A 630 5.51 18.15 1.39
C TYR A 630 6.26 18.13 2.73
N ARG A 631 6.29 16.98 3.43
CA ARG A 631 7.10 16.81 4.66
C ARG A 631 8.57 17.08 4.39
N ASN A 632 9.14 16.47 3.34
CA ASN A 632 10.53 16.73 2.96
C ASN A 632 10.78 18.21 2.68
N TYR A 633 9.82 18.89 2.05
CA TYR A 633 9.95 20.33 1.80
C TYR A 633 9.90 21.16 3.10
N ILE A 634 9.04 20.82 4.06
CA ILE A 634 9.00 21.47 5.39
C ILE A 634 10.33 21.29 6.10
N GLU A 635 10.84 20.06 6.18
CA GLU A 635 12.12 19.75 6.81
C GLU A 635 13.26 20.54 6.16
N GLU A 636 13.35 20.49 4.82
CA GLU A 636 14.35 21.27 4.08
C GLU A 636 14.22 22.78 4.35
N PHE A 637 13.00 23.31 4.44
CA PHE A 637 12.76 24.73 4.70
C PHE A 637 13.22 25.12 6.10
N ILE A 638 12.81 24.38 7.13
CA ILE A 638 13.19 24.61 8.53
C ILE A 638 14.71 24.46 8.72
N SER A 639 15.31 23.37 8.22
CA SER A 639 16.76 23.18 8.28
C SER A 639 17.53 24.29 7.59
N LYS A 640 17.01 24.87 6.50
CA LYS A 640 17.65 26.03 5.83
C LYS A 640 17.57 27.30 6.65
N MET A 641 16.42 27.57 7.28
CA MET A 641 16.28 28.71 8.20
C MET A 641 17.28 28.58 9.35
N ALA A 642 17.42 27.38 9.91
CA ALA A 642 18.37 27.06 10.99
C ALA A 642 19.83 27.39 10.65
N LEU A 643 20.21 27.32 9.36
CA LEU A 643 21.57 27.69 8.93
C LEU A 643 21.90 29.18 9.12
N THR A 644 20.89 30.01 9.40
CA THR A 644 21.03 31.45 9.62
C THR A 644 20.92 31.86 11.09
N GLY A 645 20.62 30.92 12.00
CA GLY A 645 20.41 31.14 13.43
C GLY A 645 19.18 30.38 13.93
N ASN A 646 18.75 30.68 15.16
CA ASN A 646 17.56 30.07 15.75
C ASN A 646 16.31 30.37 14.91
N LEU A 647 15.38 29.42 14.87
CA LEU A 647 14.11 29.55 14.20
C LEU A 647 13.27 30.62 14.88
N LYS A 648 13.03 31.71 14.16
CA LYS A 648 12.24 32.84 14.62
C LYS A 648 11.35 33.32 13.46
N PRO A 649 10.18 32.69 13.25
CA PRO A 649 9.14 33.27 12.41
C PRO A 649 8.79 34.65 12.97
N ILE A 650 8.38 35.56 12.10
CA ILE A 650 7.96 36.91 12.49
C ILE A 650 6.56 37.07 11.94
N LYS A 651 5.56 36.98 12.81
CA LYS A 651 4.18 37.31 12.45
C LYS A 651 4.06 38.78 12.02
N ASP A 652 3.28 39.03 10.97
CA ASP A 652 3.07 40.37 10.41
C ASP A 652 1.72 40.99 10.82
N ASN A 653 0.94 40.28 11.66
CA ASN A 653 -0.40 40.69 12.12
C ASN A 653 -1.30 41.18 10.97
N ASN A 654 -1.22 40.52 9.81
CA ASN A 654 -1.97 40.89 8.62
C ASN A 654 -3.49 40.81 8.77
N TRP A 655 -4.00 40.22 9.86
CA TRP A 655 -5.43 40.14 10.12
C TRP A 655 -5.80 40.58 11.54
N SER A 656 -7.05 41.04 11.68
CA SER A 656 -7.63 41.42 12.96
C SER A 656 -9.12 41.15 12.99
N ILE A 657 -9.66 41.04 14.21
CA ILE A 657 -11.09 40.95 14.47
C ILE A 657 -11.57 42.11 15.33
N SER A 658 -12.75 42.62 15.00
CA SER A 658 -13.52 43.57 15.80
C SER A 658 -14.81 42.94 16.32
N TYR A 659 -15.20 43.40 17.51
CA TYR A 659 -16.36 42.94 18.24
C TYR A 659 -17.32 44.10 18.53
N SER A 660 -18.60 43.79 18.74
CA SER A 660 -19.56 44.80 19.21
C SER A 660 -19.27 45.16 20.66
N ASP A 661 -19.24 46.45 20.96
CA ASP A 661 -19.07 47.04 22.29
C ASP A 661 -20.23 46.78 23.26
N LYS A 662 -21.32 46.13 22.83
CA LYS A 662 -22.51 45.86 23.65
C LYS A 662 -22.39 44.67 24.59
N TYR A 663 -21.37 43.84 24.41
CA TYR A 663 -21.20 42.58 25.13
C TYR A 663 -19.76 42.41 25.58
N ASN A 664 -19.57 41.61 26.61
CA ASN A 664 -18.28 41.09 27.01
C ASN A 664 -18.10 39.68 26.43
N TYR A 665 -16.92 39.38 25.88
CA TYR A 665 -16.69 38.13 25.16
C TYR A 665 -15.83 37.18 25.96
N VAL A 666 -16.25 35.91 26.01
CA VAL A 666 -15.56 34.83 26.70
C VAL A 666 -14.90 33.93 25.67
N ILE A 667 -13.63 33.61 25.91
CA ILE A 667 -12.84 32.67 25.12
C ILE A 667 -12.60 31.43 25.97
N LYS A 668 -12.82 30.25 25.38
CA LYS A 668 -12.42 28.97 25.97
C LYS A 668 -11.05 28.58 25.40
N SER A 669 -10.09 28.27 26.26
CA SER A 669 -8.78 27.74 25.85
C SER A 669 -8.23 26.73 26.87
N ALA A 670 -7.09 26.10 26.57
CA ALA A 670 -6.44 25.19 27.49
C ALA A 670 -5.79 25.94 28.66
N LYS A 671 -5.82 25.32 29.85
CA LYS A 671 -5.16 25.85 31.06
C LYS A 671 -3.68 26.17 30.85
N ASN A 672 -2.97 25.39 30.03
CA ASN A 672 -1.56 25.61 29.74
C ASN A 672 -1.28 26.91 28.98
N GLY A 673 -2.31 27.51 28.34
CA GLY A 673 -2.20 28.81 27.70
C GLY A 673 -2.22 30.00 28.67
N GLN A 674 -2.21 29.79 29.99
CA GLN A 674 -2.26 30.88 30.96
C GLN A 674 -1.07 31.84 30.85
N ASP A 675 0.15 31.32 30.68
CA ASP A 675 1.35 32.16 30.52
C ASP A 675 1.25 33.03 29.25
N GLU A 676 0.58 32.54 28.21
CA GLU A 676 0.27 33.32 27.03
C GLU A 676 -0.81 34.37 27.31
N ALA A 677 -1.86 34.03 28.05
CA ALA A 677 -2.89 35.00 28.43
C ALA A 677 -2.29 36.17 29.24
N ASP A 678 -1.41 35.89 30.20
CA ASP A 678 -0.80 36.89 31.08
C ASP A 678 0.11 37.88 30.32
N ARG A 679 0.57 37.52 29.12
CA ARG A 679 1.35 38.41 28.23
C ARG A 679 0.46 39.37 27.42
N ARG A 680 -0.87 39.26 27.53
CA ARG A 680 -1.84 40.00 26.72
C ARG A 680 -2.71 40.87 27.61
N GLU A 681 -2.57 42.18 27.49
CA GLU A 681 -3.41 43.13 28.24
C GLU A 681 -4.89 43.05 27.85
N TRP A 682 -5.20 42.46 26.69
CA TRP A 682 -6.55 42.24 26.18
C TRP A 682 -7.22 40.96 26.70
N LEU A 683 -6.55 40.17 27.55
CA LEU A 683 -7.13 39.00 28.22
C LEU A 683 -7.11 39.18 29.74
N THR A 684 -8.26 39.01 30.37
CA THR A 684 -8.38 38.86 31.83
C THR A 684 -8.69 37.40 32.15
N SER A 685 -7.85 36.74 32.94
CA SER A 685 -8.07 35.36 33.38
C SER A 685 -8.88 35.31 34.68
N SER A 686 -9.96 34.50 34.72
CA SER A 686 -10.38 33.71 35.89
C SER A 686 -11.84 33.25 35.77
N SER A 687 -12.05 31.95 35.58
CA SER A 687 -13.13 31.14 36.17
C SER A 687 -12.80 29.67 35.87
N VAL A 688 -12.76 28.82 36.89
CA VAL A 688 -12.67 27.36 36.72
C VAL A 688 -14.02 26.89 36.21
N GLY A 689 -14.07 26.24 35.04
CA GLY A 689 -15.30 25.56 34.64
C GLY A 689 -15.54 24.41 35.61
N ASP A 690 -16.61 24.47 36.40
CA ASP A 690 -17.04 23.33 37.21
C ASP A 690 -17.85 22.38 36.32
N ASP A 691 -17.15 21.62 35.48
CA ASP A 691 -17.73 20.49 34.74
C ASP A 691 -17.62 19.15 35.50
N GLY A 692 -17.34 19.20 36.82
CA GLY A 692 -17.35 18.04 37.70
C GLY A 692 -16.14 17.10 37.49
N GLY A 693 -15.07 17.35 38.25
CA GLY A 693 -13.89 16.48 38.38
C GLY A 693 -12.77 16.79 37.36
N ASP A 694 -11.67 17.36 37.83
CA ASP A 694 -10.41 17.62 37.07
C ASP A 694 -10.55 18.52 35.81
N SER A 695 -11.18 19.70 35.91
CA SER A 695 -11.38 20.60 34.76
C SER A 695 -10.06 21.04 34.08
N VAL A 696 -9.90 20.71 32.80
CA VAL A 696 -8.66 20.87 32.01
C VAL A 696 -8.63 22.14 31.12
N TYR A 697 -9.75 22.87 31.01
CA TYR A 697 -9.91 24.10 30.20
C TYR A 697 -10.16 25.32 31.08
N TRP A 698 -9.70 26.49 30.63
CA TRP A 698 -9.91 27.79 31.27
C TRP A 698 -10.71 28.72 30.35
N TYR A 699 -11.42 29.65 30.98
CA TYR A 699 -12.15 30.71 30.29
C TYR A 699 -11.47 32.05 30.55
N TYR A 700 -11.47 32.89 29.52
CA TYR A 700 -10.78 34.17 29.49
C TYR A 700 -11.75 35.25 29.02
N LEU A 701 -11.77 36.38 29.72
CA LEU A 701 -12.54 37.55 29.31
C LEU A 701 -11.71 38.37 28.32
N LEU A 702 -12.32 38.73 27.20
CA LEU A 702 -11.73 39.54 26.15
C LEU A 702 -12.02 41.02 26.38
N GLU A 703 -10.98 41.81 26.67
CA GLU A 703 -11.05 43.27 26.78
C GLU A 703 -10.95 43.88 25.38
N THR A 704 -12.09 43.93 24.68
CA THR A 704 -12.14 44.26 23.24
C THR A 704 -11.57 45.63 22.86
N ASP A 705 -11.58 46.59 23.79
CA ASP A 705 -11.03 47.94 23.65
C ASP A 705 -9.49 47.98 23.74
N LYS A 706 -8.88 46.95 24.33
CA LYS A 706 -7.42 46.80 24.45
C LYS A 706 -6.79 45.96 23.33
N ILE A 707 -7.61 45.38 22.44
CA ILE A 707 -7.10 44.67 21.26
C ILE A 707 -6.39 45.70 20.35
N PRO A 708 -5.10 45.52 20.03
CA PRO A 708 -4.36 46.46 19.19
C PRO A 708 -5.07 46.73 17.86
N GLN A 709 -5.34 48.00 17.56
CA GLN A 709 -6.01 48.43 16.33
C GLN A 709 -5.04 49.04 15.30
N GLU A 710 -3.86 49.46 15.74
CA GLU A 710 -2.84 50.05 14.90
C GLU A 710 -1.77 49.02 14.52
N ASP A 711 -1.36 49.06 13.25
CA ASP A 711 -0.22 48.29 12.79
C ASP A 711 1.09 48.81 13.38
N SER A 712 1.72 47.97 14.18
CA SER A 712 3.06 48.13 14.77
C SER A 712 4.01 47.00 14.37
N SER A 713 3.58 46.12 13.46
CA SER A 713 4.35 44.97 12.96
C SER A 713 5.22 45.41 11.80
N GLY A 714 6.38 44.77 11.64
CA GLY A 714 7.15 44.92 10.41
C GLY A 714 6.62 43.97 9.33
N PRO A 715 6.95 44.21 8.04
CA PRO A 715 6.46 43.38 6.94
C PRO A 715 6.77 41.89 7.06
N GLY A 716 5.85 41.01 6.68
CA GLY A 716 6.16 39.60 6.44
C GLY A 716 7.11 39.46 5.25
N ILE A 717 8.19 38.66 5.37
CA ILE A 717 9.18 38.45 4.29
C ILE A 717 9.33 36.96 3.98
N ASN A 718 9.01 36.58 2.73
CA ASN A 718 9.31 35.25 2.20
C ASN A 718 10.39 35.33 1.11
N ALA A 719 11.53 34.68 1.36
CA ALA A 719 12.66 34.64 0.45
C ALA A 719 13.06 33.21 0.07
N VAL A 720 13.24 32.94 -1.23
CA VAL A 720 13.58 31.60 -1.74
C VAL A 720 14.72 31.62 -2.75
N ILE A 721 15.61 30.63 -2.68
CA ILE A 721 16.64 30.39 -3.70
C ILE A 721 15.98 29.65 -4.87
N LEU A 722 16.00 30.23 -6.07
CA LEU A 722 15.30 29.62 -7.21
C LEU A 722 15.94 28.31 -7.69
N ASN A 723 17.26 28.23 -7.70
CA ASN A 723 17.97 27.02 -8.08
C ASN A 723 19.00 26.69 -7.02
N GLU A 724 18.74 25.65 -6.26
CA GLU A 724 19.60 25.21 -5.15
C GLU A 724 20.66 24.18 -5.57
N ASN A 725 20.61 23.69 -6.81
CA ASN A 725 21.69 22.85 -7.32
C ASN A 725 23.01 23.63 -7.29
N ILE A 726 24.13 22.92 -7.17
CA ILE A 726 25.45 23.54 -7.31
C ILE A 726 25.54 24.26 -8.67
N MET A 727 26.00 25.51 -8.66
CA MET A 727 26.16 26.41 -9.80
C MET A 727 27.58 26.96 -9.85
N SER A 728 28.06 27.31 -11.04
CA SER A 728 29.45 27.69 -11.22
C SER A 728 29.75 29.17 -10.96
N SER A 729 28.75 30.05 -10.86
CA SER A 729 29.01 31.50 -10.79
C SER A 729 27.93 32.37 -10.17
N LYS A 730 26.64 32.14 -10.44
CA LYS A 730 25.57 33.06 -10.06
C LYS A 730 24.26 32.33 -9.80
N GLY A 731 23.52 32.76 -8.78
CA GLY A 731 22.16 32.32 -8.44
C GLY A 731 21.19 33.50 -8.28
N THR A 732 19.93 33.18 -8.04
CA THR A 732 18.84 34.15 -7.87
C THR A 732 18.04 33.82 -6.62
N ILE A 733 17.71 34.86 -5.85
CA ILE A 733 16.78 34.83 -4.73
C ILE A 733 15.56 35.65 -5.12
N VAL A 734 14.37 35.07 -4.94
CA VAL A 734 13.09 35.77 -5.05
C VAL A 734 12.62 36.15 -3.65
N VAL A 735 12.03 37.32 -3.51
CA VAL A 735 11.55 37.90 -2.26
C VAL A 735 10.13 38.42 -2.49
N GLN A 736 9.20 37.98 -1.65
CA GLN A 736 7.88 38.59 -1.51
C GLN A 736 7.79 39.19 -0.11
N ALA A 737 7.42 40.47 -0.03
CA ALA A 737 7.12 41.14 1.22
C ALA A 737 5.67 41.64 1.22
N THR A 738 5.01 41.55 2.38
CA THR A 738 3.61 41.97 2.59
C THR A 738 3.44 42.64 3.93
N ASP A 739 2.55 43.63 4.00
CA ASP A 739 2.32 44.42 5.20
C ASP A 739 1.01 45.20 5.10
N LEU A 740 0.30 45.35 6.23
CA LEU A 740 -0.99 46.06 6.31
C LEU A 740 -0.84 47.54 5.98
N SER A 741 0.25 48.18 6.43
CA SER A 741 0.59 49.58 6.13
C SER A 741 1.24 49.75 4.76
N GLY A 742 1.57 48.67 4.07
CA GLY A 742 2.17 48.66 2.75
C GLY A 742 3.69 48.82 2.78
N VAL A 743 4.38 48.00 1.98
CA VAL A 743 5.85 47.95 1.94
C VAL A 743 6.42 49.07 1.08
N VAL A 744 7.27 49.92 1.67
CA VAL A 744 7.94 51.03 0.95
C VAL A 744 9.34 50.70 0.48
N SER A 745 10.05 49.79 1.18
CA SER A 745 11.39 49.40 0.77
C SER A 745 11.70 47.95 1.11
N VAL A 746 12.41 47.29 0.20
CA VAL A 746 13.03 45.98 0.44
C VAL A 746 14.48 46.07 0.00
N LYS A 747 15.40 45.93 0.95
CA LYS A 747 16.84 46.03 0.74
C LYS A 747 17.52 44.72 1.09
N TYR A 748 18.65 44.45 0.44
CA TYR A 748 19.48 43.29 0.75
C TYR A 748 20.96 43.65 0.82
N THR A 749 21.69 42.90 1.65
CA THR A 749 23.15 42.98 1.73
C THR A 749 23.75 41.62 2.05
N LYS A 750 25.00 41.42 1.65
CA LYS A 750 25.74 40.17 1.89
C LYS A 750 26.41 40.24 3.26
N GLY A 751 26.04 39.33 4.15
CA GLY A 751 26.43 39.28 5.55
C GLY A 751 25.19 39.05 6.42
N LYS A 752 25.39 38.66 7.68
CA LYS A 752 24.35 38.61 8.70
C LYS A 752 24.42 39.91 9.50
N TYR A 753 23.37 40.72 9.41
CA TYR A 753 23.28 42.04 10.04
C TYR A 753 21.99 42.15 10.86
N ASN A 754 21.97 43.04 11.84
CA ASN A 754 20.78 43.35 12.62
C ASN A 754 19.98 44.48 11.96
N ILE A 755 18.72 44.63 12.39
CA ILE A 755 17.77 45.60 11.84
C ILE A 755 18.23 47.07 11.94
N ASN A 756 19.04 47.40 12.95
CA ASN A 756 19.53 48.75 13.24
C ASN A 756 20.96 49.02 12.73
N ASP A 757 21.57 48.08 12.01
CA ASP A 757 22.96 48.25 11.55
C ASP A 757 23.08 49.33 10.47
N ILE A 758 24.13 50.14 10.54
CA ILE A 758 24.38 51.27 9.61
C ILE A 758 24.48 50.83 8.13
N VAL A 759 24.73 49.54 7.87
CA VAL A 759 24.84 48.94 6.53
C VAL A 759 23.61 49.21 5.66
N TRP A 760 22.41 49.36 6.25
CA TRP A 760 21.16 49.59 5.52
C TRP A 760 21.11 50.91 4.74
N SER A 761 21.96 51.87 5.11
CA SER A 761 22.14 53.14 4.39
C SER A 761 22.81 52.95 3.01
N SER A 762 23.52 51.85 2.82
CA SER A 762 24.23 51.50 1.57
C SER A 762 23.82 50.14 0.98
N ALA A 763 22.82 49.50 1.58
CA ALA A 763 22.28 48.22 1.11
C ALA A 763 21.59 48.38 -0.25
N LYS A 764 21.55 47.30 -1.02
CA LYS A 764 21.00 47.32 -2.39
C LYS A 764 19.50 47.10 -2.35
N GLN A 765 18.75 47.79 -3.21
CA GLN A 765 17.31 47.53 -3.36
C GLN A 765 17.08 46.15 -4.00
N VAL A 766 16.05 45.44 -3.54
CA VAL A 766 15.47 44.31 -4.26
C VAL A 766 14.56 44.87 -5.35
N SER A 767 14.84 44.55 -6.62
CA SER A 767 14.08 45.04 -7.78
C SER A 767 13.28 43.90 -8.40
N ASP A 768 12.04 44.16 -8.81
CA ASP A 768 11.13 43.15 -9.38
C ASP A 768 11.00 41.88 -8.52
N GLY A 769 10.99 42.06 -7.19
CA GLY A 769 10.86 40.96 -6.22
C GLY A 769 12.02 39.96 -6.25
N LYS A 770 13.21 40.32 -6.75
CA LYS A 770 14.36 39.39 -6.80
C LYS A 770 15.71 40.10 -6.78
N PHE A 771 16.74 39.34 -6.41
CA PHE A 771 18.13 39.76 -6.58
C PHE A 771 19.03 38.58 -6.89
N SER A 772 20.24 38.86 -7.38
CA SER A 772 21.22 37.82 -7.68
C SER A 772 22.38 37.79 -6.70
N TYR A 773 22.93 36.60 -6.50
CA TYR A 773 24.12 36.37 -5.69
C TYR A 773 25.18 35.59 -6.47
N SER A 774 26.46 35.77 -6.13
CA SER A 774 27.60 35.10 -6.79
C SER A 774 28.61 34.49 -5.81
N LYS A 775 28.33 34.56 -4.50
CA LYS A 775 29.16 33.98 -3.45
C LYS A 775 28.27 33.31 -2.43
N ASN A 776 28.70 32.14 -1.94
CA ASN A 776 28.11 31.48 -0.79
C ASN A 776 28.30 32.35 0.46
N ALA A 777 27.20 32.81 1.00
CA ALA A 777 27.14 33.67 2.18
C ALA A 777 25.71 33.66 2.74
N ILE A 778 25.56 34.17 3.95
CA ILE A 778 24.28 34.66 4.44
C ILE A 778 23.99 36.01 3.78
N TYR A 779 22.76 36.19 3.31
CA TYR A 779 22.24 37.48 2.86
C TYR A 779 21.17 37.92 3.85
N SER A 780 21.25 39.17 4.30
CA SER A 780 20.23 39.82 5.11
C SER A 780 19.29 40.61 4.20
N ILE A 781 17.99 40.51 4.42
CA ILE A 781 16.94 41.18 3.66
C ILE A 781 16.10 41.98 4.65
N LEU A 782 16.09 43.30 4.53
CA LEU A 782 15.31 44.22 5.35
C LEU A 782 14.10 44.71 4.55
N ALA A 783 12.91 44.64 5.13
CA ALA A 783 11.73 45.32 4.62
C ALA A 783 11.30 46.43 5.59
N GLU A 784 10.75 47.52 5.05
CA GLU A 784 10.20 48.65 5.79
C GLU A 784 8.83 49.00 5.21
N ASP A 785 7.86 49.28 6.08
CA ASP A 785 6.51 49.70 5.73
C ASP A 785 6.36 51.24 5.66
N THR A 786 5.16 51.75 5.37
CA THR A 786 4.90 53.20 5.33
C THR A 786 4.94 53.89 6.70
N LYS A 787 4.84 53.14 7.80
CA LYS A 787 4.89 53.64 9.18
C LYS A 787 6.30 53.64 9.77
N GLY A 788 7.27 53.06 9.08
CA GLY A 788 8.65 52.90 9.54
C GLY A 788 8.89 51.64 10.37
N ASN A 789 7.89 50.75 10.47
CA ASN A 789 8.08 49.42 11.03
C ASN A 789 8.97 48.61 10.09
N ARG A 790 9.84 47.79 10.68
CA ARG A 790 10.86 47.04 9.94
C ARG A 790 10.88 45.59 10.34
N SER A 791 11.24 44.73 9.39
CA SER A 791 11.49 43.32 9.62
C SER A 791 12.72 42.87 8.85
N ILE A 792 13.35 41.78 9.30
CA ILE A 792 14.55 41.25 8.67
C ILE A 792 14.45 39.74 8.50
N ALA A 793 14.78 39.27 7.30
CA ALA A 793 14.90 37.85 6.97
C ALA A 793 16.34 37.52 6.56
N TYR A 794 16.75 36.29 6.82
CA TYR A 794 18.07 35.78 6.45
C TYR A 794 17.94 34.60 5.50
N ILE A 795 18.85 34.53 4.53
CA ILE A 795 18.93 33.37 3.63
C ILE A 795 20.38 32.99 3.39
N LYS A 796 20.73 31.72 3.63
CA LYS A 796 22.08 31.20 3.40
C LYS A 796 22.17 30.55 2.03
N THR A 797 23.15 30.99 1.26
CA THR A 797 23.50 30.39 -0.02
C THR A 797 24.74 29.51 0.14
N SER A 798 24.68 28.28 -0.36
CA SER A 798 25.77 27.28 -0.24
C SER A 798 26.04 26.56 -1.57
N ASN A 799 25.42 27.02 -2.66
CA ASN A 799 25.38 26.32 -3.93
C ASN A 799 26.21 26.96 -5.04
N ILE A 800 27.11 27.89 -4.74
CA ILE A 800 28.13 28.38 -5.68
C ILE A 800 29.43 27.62 -5.48
N ASP A 801 29.86 26.87 -6.48
CA ASP A 801 31.19 26.24 -6.51
C ASP A 801 31.85 26.45 -7.87
N SER A 802 32.85 27.35 -7.88
CA SER A 802 33.65 27.66 -9.07
C SER A 802 34.55 26.50 -9.54
N ASN A 803 34.69 25.43 -8.75
CA ASN A 803 35.42 24.19 -9.04
C ASN A 803 34.50 23.01 -9.40
N MET A 804 33.17 23.15 -9.33
CA MET A 804 32.21 22.14 -9.82
C MET A 804 31.38 22.59 -11.02
N LEU A 805 30.92 21.61 -11.80
CA LEU A 805 29.95 21.87 -12.86
C LEU A 805 28.55 22.00 -12.27
N ALA A 806 27.67 22.75 -12.94
CA ALA A 806 26.26 22.72 -12.59
C ALA A 806 25.70 21.30 -12.69
N ALA A 807 24.87 20.90 -11.71
CA ALA A 807 24.22 19.60 -11.72
C ALA A 807 23.35 19.43 -12.98
N PRO A 808 23.29 18.25 -13.60
CA PRO A 808 22.45 18.03 -14.78
C PRO A 808 20.97 18.12 -14.40
N VAL A 809 20.18 18.86 -15.16
CA VAL A 809 18.73 18.85 -15.00
C VAL A 809 18.19 17.70 -15.85
N VAL A 810 17.49 16.75 -15.23
CA VAL A 810 16.97 15.55 -15.92
C VAL A 810 15.45 15.60 -15.96
N LYS A 811 14.86 15.42 -17.15
CA LYS A 811 13.41 15.33 -17.30
C LYS A 811 12.87 14.06 -16.60
N PRO A 812 11.62 14.05 -16.11
CA PRO A 812 11.03 12.87 -15.47
C PRO A 812 11.17 11.60 -16.32
N TYR A 813 11.65 10.52 -15.71
CA TYR A 813 11.89 9.23 -16.39
C TYR A 813 10.93 8.15 -15.88
N SER A 814 10.44 7.27 -16.75
CA SER A 814 9.51 6.20 -16.37
C SER A 814 9.95 4.84 -16.92
N ASN A 815 9.40 3.76 -16.37
CA ASN A 815 9.67 2.39 -16.79
C ASN A 815 9.28 2.06 -18.25
N LYS A 816 8.59 2.99 -18.92
CA LYS A 816 8.23 2.90 -20.35
C LYS A 816 8.99 3.86 -21.25
N LYS A 817 9.78 4.79 -20.71
CA LYS A 817 10.61 5.70 -21.52
C LYS A 817 11.81 4.96 -22.09
N LYS A 818 12.13 5.27 -23.35
CA LYS A 818 13.30 4.74 -24.08
C LYS A 818 14.52 5.66 -23.96
N TYR A 819 14.30 6.92 -23.61
CA TYR A 819 15.32 7.96 -23.60
C TYR A 819 15.31 8.70 -22.27
N ILE A 820 16.48 8.84 -21.67
CA ILE A 820 16.73 9.78 -20.59
C ILE A 820 17.27 11.07 -21.22
N GLU A 821 16.70 12.20 -20.81
CA GLU A 821 16.88 13.50 -21.48
C GLU A 821 17.00 14.61 -20.46
N GLY A 822 17.72 15.66 -20.81
CA GLY A 822 17.97 16.77 -19.91
C GLY A 822 18.97 17.78 -20.44
N THR A 823 19.45 18.64 -19.55
CA THR A 823 20.47 19.64 -19.82
C THR A 823 21.67 19.49 -18.88
N ALA A 824 22.85 19.83 -19.37
CA ALA A 824 24.12 19.84 -18.65
C ALA A 824 25.10 20.78 -19.36
N LYS A 825 26.31 20.99 -18.82
CA LYS A 825 27.32 21.85 -19.45
C LYS A 825 27.61 21.39 -20.89
N ALA A 826 27.53 22.31 -21.85
CA ALA A 826 27.82 22.04 -23.26
C ALA A 826 29.22 21.43 -23.46
N GLY A 827 29.32 20.43 -24.32
CA GLY A 827 30.59 19.73 -24.60
C GLY A 827 31.09 18.78 -23.50
N SER A 828 30.41 18.70 -22.35
CA SER A 828 30.75 17.72 -21.30
C SER A 828 30.27 16.31 -21.64
N LYS A 829 30.72 15.32 -20.85
CA LYS A 829 30.25 13.94 -20.89
C LYS A 829 29.29 13.70 -19.73
N ILE A 830 28.09 13.19 -20.02
CA ILE A 830 27.06 12.88 -19.03
C ILE A 830 27.09 11.39 -18.70
N TYR A 831 26.89 11.04 -17.42
CA TYR A 831 26.90 9.68 -16.90
C TYR A 831 25.54 9.34 -16.27
N PHE A 832 25.12 8.09 -16.39
CA PHE A 832 23.89 7.53 -15.82
C PHE A 832 24.24 6.25 -15.06
N GLN A 833 24.25 6.30 -13.74
CA GLN A 833 24.54 5.16 -12.86
C GLN A 833 23.23 4.57 -12.33
N ILE A 834 22.95 3.32 -12.68
CA ILE A 834 21.76 2.61 -12.19
C ILE A 834 22.06 2.03 -10.80
N GLU A 835 21.16 2.23 -9.84
CA GLU A 835 21.27 1.64 -8.51
C GLU A 835 21.39 0.11 -8.55
N ASN A 836 22.47 -0.40 -7.96
CA ASN A 836 22.88 -1.81 -7.98
C ASN A 836 22.95 -2.37 -9.42
N GLY A 837 23.36 -1.54 -10.37
CA GLY A 837 23.34 -1.84 -11.79
C GLY A 837 24.50 -1.25 -12.58
N LYS A 838 24.35 -1.23 -13.91
CA LYS A 838 25.39 -0.81 -14.86
C LYS A 838 25.42 0.70 -15.04
N ASN A 839 26.62 1.24 -15.35
CA ASN A 839 26.82 2.64 -15.70
C ASN A 839 26.77 2.87 -17.22
N TYR A 840 26.16 3.98 -17.64
CA TYR A 840 26.06 4.43 -19.02
C TYR A 840 26.60 5.86 -19.16
N SER A 841 26.95 6.29 -20.37
CA SER A 841 27.35 7.69 -20.61
C SER A 841 27.05 8.15 -22.03
N ALA A 842 26.97 9.47 -22.23
CA ALA A 842 26.77 10.14 -23.51
C ALA A 842 27.54 11.47 -23.58
N LYS A 843 27.67 12.07 -24.76
CA LYS A 843 28.17 13.45 -24.91
C LYS A 843 26.99 14.44 -24.82
N VAL A 844 27.22 15.58 -24.15
CA VAL A 844 26.30 16.72 -24.13
C VAL A 844 26.55 17.57 -25.37
N THR A 845 25.48 17.98 -26.04
CA THR A 845 25.56 18.78 -27.27
C THR A 845 26.15 20.17 -27.03
N SER A 846 26.51 20.87 -28.11
CA SER A 846 26.94 22.28 -28.03
C SER A 846 25.87 23.22 -27.47
N LYS A 847 24.58 22.84 -27.56
CA LYS A 847 23.44 23.55 -26.97
C LYS A 847 23.18 23.18 -25.49
N GLY A 848 24.04 22.36 -24.87
CA GLY A 848 23.87 21.95 -23.47
C GLY A 848 22.78 20.91 -23.22
N THR A 849 22.27 20.24 -24.26
CA THR A 849 21.23 19.19 -24.11
C THR A 849 21.82 17.79 -24.28
N PHE A 850 21.21 16.80 -23.64
CA PHE A 850 21.53 15.38 -23.86
C PHE A 850 20.26 14.54 -24.06
N LYS A 851 20.39 13.46 -24.84
CA LYS A 851 19.37 12.45 -25.07
C LYS A 851 20.04 11.10 -25.26
N TYR A 852 19.82 10.17 -24.33
CA TYR A 852 20.47 8.86 -24.36
C TYR A 852 19.45 7.73 -24.31
N LYS A 853 19.64 6.72 -25.17
CA LYS A 853 18.77 5.54 -25.24
C LYS A 853 19.13 4.55 -24.13
N LEU A 854 18.64 4.80 -22.93
CA LEU A 854 18.87 3.95 -21.78
C LEU A 854 18.04 2.66 -21.89
N PRO A 855 18.59 1.48 -21.52
CA PRO A 855 17.78 0.27 -21.44
C PRO A 855 16.58 0.47 -20.50
N PRO A 856 15.42 -0.17 -20.77
CA PRO A 856 14.25 -0.07 -19.89
C PRO A 856 14.59 -0.44 -18.46
N GLN A 857 14.21 0.43 -17.52
CA GLN A 857 14.43 0.21 -16.08
C GLN A 857 13.11 -0.18 -15.43
N LYS A 858 13.17 -1.00 -14.37
CA LYS A 858 11.99 -1.30 -13.54
C LYS A 858 11.57 -0.04 -12.78
N ALA A 859 10.28 0.14 -12.56
CA ALA A 859 9.78 1.21 -11.68
C ALA A 859 10.39 1.08 -10.27
N GLY A 860 10.58 2.21 -9.59
CA GLY A 860 11.18 2.29 -8.25
C GLY A 860 12.72 2.39 -8.23
N LYS A 861 13.41 1.93 -9.28
CA LYS A 861 14.88 2.03 -9.34
C LYS A 861 15.37 3.48 -9.38
N ARG A 862 16.48 3.78 -8.69
CA ARG A 862 17.16 5.09 -8.76
C ARG A 862 18.22 5.13 -9.86
N ILE A 863 18.34 6.27 -10.54
CA ILE A 863 19.36 6.58 -11.54
C ILE A 863 20.10 7.83 -11.08
N PHE A 864 21.41 7.73 -10.86
CA PHE A 864 22.25 8.86 -10.49
C PHE A 864 22.91 9.46 -11.74
N VAL A 865 22.69 10.75 -12.00
CA VAL A 865 23.10 11.43 -13.23
C VAL A 865 24.09 12.56 -12.92
N TYR A 866 25.27 12.56 -13.55
CA TYR A 866 26.30 13.60 -13.35
C TYR A 866 27.09 13.89 -14.64
N ALA A 867 27.67 15.08 -14.76
CA ALA A 867 28.45 15.52 -15.91
C ALA A 867 29.92 15.73 -15.57
N VAL A 868 30.80 15.50 -16.54
CA VAL A 868 32.26 15.71 -16.44
C VAL A 868 32.74 16.46 -17.68
N ASP A 869 33.42 17.59 -17.52
CA ASP A 869 33.93 18.37 -18.65
C ASP A 869 35.32 17.89 -19.13
N SER A 870 35.85 18.52 -20.18
CA SER A 870 37.15 18.18 -20.76
C SER A 870 38.34 18.41 -19.82
N LYS A 871 38.17 19.16 -18.73
CA LYS A 871 39.18 19.41 -17.70
C LYS A 871 39.05 18.46 -16.50
N GLY A 872 38.16 17.47 -16.58
CA GLY A 872 37.88 16.53 -15.50
C GLY A 872 36.96 17.10 -14.40
N LYS A 873 36.43 18.30 -14.59
CA LYS A 873 35.57 18.94 -13.60
C LYS A 873 34.22 18.24 -13.55
N THR A 874 33.78 17.82 -12.37
CA THR A 874 32.59 16.99 -12.19
C THR A 874 31.44 17.79 -11.56
N SER A 875 30.19 17.48 -11.92
CA SER A 875 29.00 18.03 -11.27
C SER A 875 28.58 17.22 -10.05
N SER A 876 27.72 17.78 -9.20
CA SER A 876 26.91 16.97 -8.28
C SER A 876 26.00 16.01 -9.05
N ARG A 877 25.50 14.98 -8.35
CA ARG A 877 24.58 13.97 -8.89
C ARG A 877 23.14 14.45 -8.80
N THR A 878 22.38 14.24 -9.85
CA THR A 878 20.92 14.33 -9.87
C THR A 878 20.33 12.93 -9.77
N THR A 879 19.51 12.67 -8.75
CA THR A 879 18.87 11.36 -8.55
C THR A 879 17.50 11.34 -9.23
N VAL A 880 17.27 10.32 -10.07
CA VAL A 880 16.01 10.13 -10.78
C VAL A 880 15.41 8.78 -10.39
N THR A 881 14.28 8.80 -9.69
CA THR A 881 13.49 7.59 -9.41
C THR A 881 12.62 7.24 -10.62
N VAL A 882 12.71 6.01 -11.11
CA VAL A 882 11.98 5.54 -12.29
C VAL A 882 10.49 5.44 -11.97
N LYS A 883 9.66 6.32 -12.53
CA LYS A 883 8.20 6.32 -12.32
C LYS A 883 7.50 5.12 -12.99
N ARG A 884 6.42 4.62 -12.37
CA ARG A 884 5.55 3.58 -12.94
C ARG A 884 4.51 4.22 -13.86
N THR A 885 4.42 3.78 -15.12
CA THR A 885 3.44 4.29 -16.11
C THR A 885 2.68 3.16 -16.82
N GLY A 886 2.68 1.99 -16.20
CA GLY A 886 2.20 0.70 -16.71
C GLY A 886 3.14 -0.41 -16.24
N PRO A 887 2.87 -1.67 -16.60
CA PRO A 887 3.67 -2.79 -16.13
C PRO A 887 5.12 -2.70 -16.58
N ASN A 888 6.02 -3.28 -15.78
CA ASN A 888 7.42 -3.41 -16.16
C ASN A 888 7.57 -4.23 -17.45
N LYS A 889 8.67 -4.00 -18.18
CA LYS A 889 8.95 -4.74 -19.42
C LYS A 889 9.04 -6.25 -19.09
N PRO A 890 8.21 -7.12 -19.70
CA PRO A 890 8.26 -8.55 -19.45
C PRO A 890 9.55 -9.16 -20.01
N ALA A 891 9.89 -10.33 -19.47
CA ALA A 891 10.93 -11.20 -19.97
C ALA A 891 10.31 -12.46 -20.56
N LEU A 892 10.90 -12.97 -21.63
CA LEU A 892 10.68 -14.34 -22.09
C LEU A 892 11.91 -15.16 -21.75
N ASN A 893 11.74 -16.45 -21.48
CA ASN A 893 12.88 -17.34 -21.40
C ASN A 893 13.54 -17.37 -22.78
N ASN A 894 14.83 -17.02 -22.83
CA ASN A 894 15.59 -17.01 -24.07
C ASN A 894 15.56 -18.42 -24.66
N ASN A 895 14.99 -18.58 -25.86
CA ASN A 895 14.88 -19.79 -26.71
C ASN A 895 13.49 -20.43 -26.80
N ILE A 896 12.58 -19.79 -27.54
CA ILE A 896 11.48 -20.53 -28.19
C ILE A 896 12.12 -21.44 -29.24
N LYS A 897 11.88 -22.75 -29.17
CA LYS A 897 12.55 -23.76 -30.02
C LYS A 897 11.56 -24.37 -31.00
N THR A 898 11.99 -24.70 -32.23
CA THR A 898 11.11 -25.32 -33.24
C THR A 898 10.54 -26.69 -32.84
N ASN A 899 11.18 -27.38 -31.90
CA ASN A 899 10.71 -28.64 -31.35
C ASN A 899 9.85 -28.51 -30.07
N SER A 900 9.54 -27.30 -29.60
CA SER A 900 8.73 -27.05 -28.41
C SER A 900 7.56 -26.13 -28.72
N LYS A 901 6.36 -26.48 -28.27
CA LYS A 901 5.19 -25.58 -28.29
C LYS A 901 5.13 -24.67 -27.07
N VAL A 902 5.95 -24.94 -26.06
CA VAL A 902 5.91 -24.22 -24.80
C VAL A 902 6.60 -22.87 -24.96
N VAL A 903 5.88 -21.81 -24.60
CA VAL A 903 6.41 -20.46 -24.43
C VAL A 903 6.28 -20.11 -22.96
N SER A 904 7.37 -19.66 -22.35
CA SER A 904 7.40 -19.27 -20.95
C SER A 904 8.21 -18.00 -20.74
N GLY A 905 7.91 -17.29 -19.66
CA GLY A 905 8.59 -16.05 -19.32
C GLY A 905 8.18 -15.53 -17.95
N LYS A 906 8.50 -14.27 -17.69
CA LYS A 906 8.05 -13.51 -16.52
C LYS A 906 7.40 -12.21 -16.97
N THR A 907 6.24 -11.90 -16.42
CA THR A 907 5.59 -10.61 -16.59
C THR A 907 6.43 -9.48 -15.99
N ASN A 908 7.33 -9.82 -15.05
CA ASN A 908 8.09 -8.89 -14.20
C ASN A 908 7.19 -7.95 -13.38
N ASP A 909 5.95 -8.39 -13.18
CA ASP A 909 4.86 -7.63 -12.57
C ASP A 909 3.70 -8.57 -12.23
N ILE A 910 3.40 -8.74 -10.95
CA ILE A 910 2.49 -9.78 -10.45
C ILE A 910 1.01 -9.46 -10.70
N TYR A 911 0.69 -8.21 -11.06
CA TYR A 911 -0.65 -7.74 -11.45
C TYR A 911 -0.78 -7.44 -12.95
N ALA A 912 0.09 -8.04 -13.77
CA ALA A 912 0.04 -7.85 -15.20
C ALA A 912 -0.10 -9.16 -15.96
N TYR A 913 -0.91 -9.13 -17.00
CA TYR A 913 -1.23 -10.30 -17.81
C TYR A 913 -0.39 -10.34 -19.08
N PRO A 914 0.15 -11.50 -19.48
CA PRO A 914 0.90 -11.62 -20.72
C PRO A 914 -0.02 -11.47 -21.94
N LEU A 915 0.42 -10.64 -22.89
CA LEU A 915 -0.15 -10.45 -24.23
C LEU A 915 0.86 -10.94 -25.25
N VAL A 916 0.62 -12.09 -25.89
CA VAL A 916 1.59 -12.72 -26.78
C VAL A 916 1.15 -12.62 -28.22
N LEU A 917 1.80 -11.74 -28.98
CA LEU A 917 1.55 -11.47 -30.38
C LEU A 917 2.48 -12.31 -31.25
N VAL A 918 1.89 -13.11 -32.12
CA VAL A 918 2.56 -13.99 -33.08
C VAL A 918 2.37 -13.45 -34.49
N ASP A 919 3.49 -13.30 -35.20
CA ASP A 919 3.58 -12.87 -36.62
C ASP A 919 2.80 -11.57 -36.93
N ASP A 920 2.64 -10.72 -35.92
CA ASP A 920 1.86 -9.48 -35.98
C ASP A 920 0.40 -9.69 -36.46
N LYS A 921 -0.15 -10.89 -36.23
CA LYS A 921 -1.49 -11.29 -36.69
C LYS A 921 -2.37 -11.88 -35.59
N VAL A 922 -1.82 -12.74 -34.74
CA VAL A 922 -2.61 -13.46 -33.73
C VAL A 922 -2.13 -13.06 -32.34
N LEU A 923 -3.05 -12.52 -31.54
CA LEU A 923 -2.79 -12.14 -30.14
C LEU A 923 -3.37 -13.20 -29.21
N TYR A 924 -2.52 -13.90 -28.49
CA TYR A 924 -2.92 -14.84 -27.45
C TYR A 924 -3.02 -14.11 -26.10
N VAL A 925 -4.13 -14.35 -25.40
CA VAL A 925 -4.45 -13.77 -24.09
C VAL A 925 -4.94 -14.84 -23.12
N PRO A 926 -4.76 -14.68 -21.79
CA PRO A 926 -5.08 -15.72 -20.81
C PRO A 926 -6.57 -15.90 -20.52
N SER A 927 -7.40 -14.86 -20.71
CA SER A 927 -8.83 -14.88 -20.41
C SER A 927 -9.64 -13.91 -21.27
N THR A 928 -10.96 -14.05 -21.25
CA THR A 928 -11.90 -13.12 -21.92
C THR A 928 -11.78 -11.70 -21.35
N ASN A 929 -11.64 -11.56 -20.03
CA ASN A 929 -11.47 -10.25 -19.37
C ASN A 929 -10.19 -9.54 -19.84
N VAL A 930 -9.09 -10.27 -20.01
CA VAL A 930 -7.86 -9.69 -20.57
C VAL A 930 -8.02 -9.32 -22.05
N ALA A 931 -8.86 -10.03 -22.81
CA ALA A 931 -9.21 -9.62 -24.17
C ALA A 931 -9.94 -8.27 -24.19
N GLU A 932 -10.81 -8.02 -23.23
CA GLU A 932 -11.50 -6.72 -23.08
C GLU A 932 -10.56 -5.61 -22.64
N LEU A 933 -9.67 -5.87 -21.66
CA LEU A 933 -8.60 -4.94 -21.29
C LEU A 933 -7.74 -4.59 -22.51
N TYR A 934 -7.39 -5.58 -23.34
CA TYR A 934 -6.66 -5.35 -24.57
C TYR A 934 -7.41 -4.41 -25.52
N ARG A 935 -8.74 -4.55 -25.68
CA ARG A 935 -9.57 -3.66 -26.53
C ARG A 935 -9.60 -2.23 -26.03
N LYS A 936 -9.53 -2.00 -24.72
CA LYS A 936 -9.42 -0.66 -24.09
C LYS A 936 -8.00 -0.07 -24.17
N SER A 937 -6.99 -0.91 -24.42
CA SER A 937 -5.59 -0.51 -24.36
C SER A 937 -5.13 0.27 -25.59
N SER A 938 -4.09 1.08 -25.39
CA SER A 938 -3.37 1.75 -26.50
C SER A 938 -2.63 0.77 -27.43
N PHE A 939 -2.62 -0.54 -27.14
CA PHE A 939 -2.03 -1.57 -27.98
C PHE A 939 -3.08 -2.24 -28.90
N TYR A 940 -4.36 -1.91 -28.73
CA TYR A 940 -5.44 -2.45 -29.55
C TYR A 940 -5.20 -2.19 -31.05
N LYS A 941 -5.41 -3.24 -31.85
CA LYS A 941 -5.48 -3.16 -33.31
C LYS A 941 -6.56 -4.10 -33.80
N LYS A 942 -7.52 -3.55 -34.55
CA LYS A 942 -8.62 -4.31 -35.16
C LYS A 942 -8.15 -5.45 -36.08
N SER A 943 -6.95 -5.32 -36.66
CA SER A 943 -6.34 -6.33 -37.54
C SER A 943 -5.83 -7.57 -36.81
N TYR A 944 -5.65 -7.54 -35.48
CA TYR A 944 -5.18 -8.70 -34.73
C TYR A 944 -6.34 -9.64 -34.41
N LYS A 945 -6.18 -10.92 -34.72
CA LYS A 945 -7.08 -11.98 -34.27
C LYS A 945 -6.77 -12.30 -32.81
N VAL A 946 -7.69 -11.98 -31.90
CA VAL A 946 -7.53 -12.29 -30.47
C VAL A 946 -7.99 -13.71 -30.20
N VAL A 947 -7.16 -14.49 -29.51
CA VAL A 947 -7.42 -15.90 -29.15
C VAL A 947 -7.19 -16.06 -27.66
N VAL A 948 -8.23 -16.47 -26.93
CA VAL A 948 -8.12 -16.82 -25.51
C VAL A 948 -7.50 -18.21 -25.39
N ILE A 949 -6.43 -18.35 -24.62
CA ILE A 949 -5.76 -19.63 -24.36
C ILE A 949 -5.38 -19.73 -22.89
N LYS A 950 -5.49 -20.93 -22.31
CA LYS A 950 -5.07 -21.16 -20.93
C LYS A 950 -3.56 -20.93 -20.79
N MET A 951 -3.17 -19.90 -20.05
CA MET A 951 -1.79 -19.63 -19.66
C MET A 951 -1.64 -19.89 -18.16
N LYS A 952 -0.74 -20.80 -17.79
CA LYS A 952 -0.37 -20.97 -16.38
C LYS A 952 0.41 -19.73 -15.98
N THR A 953 -0.07 -18.99 -14.98
CA THR A 953 0.62 -17.83 -14.43
C THR A 953 0.77 -18.06 -12.94
N GLU A 954 1.98 -17.97 -12.43
CA GLU A 954 2.30 -18.06 -11.01
C GLU A 954 2.21 -16.68 -10.36
N ALA A 955 2.01 -16.63 -9.04
CA ALA A 955 2.06 -15.40 -8.26
C ALA A 955 3.37 -14.62 -8.44
N SER A 956 4.48 -15.31 -8.77
CA SER A 956 5.78 -14.70 -9.10
C SER A 956 5.79 -13.88 -10.41
N GLY A 957 4.69 -13.88 -11.16
CA GLY A 957 4.59 -13.35 -12.51
C GLY A 957 5.23 -14.27 -13.57
N ALA A 958 5.72 -15.46 -13.19
CA ALA A 958 6.14 -16.46 -14.16
C ALA A 958 4.91 -16.97 -14.93
N PHE A 959 5.00 -17.08 -16.24
CA PHE A 959 3.92 -17.61 -17.06
C PHE A 959 4.43 -18.66 -18.04
N GLN A 960 3.54 -19.58 -18.41
CA GLN A 960 3.78 -20.64 -19.38
C GLN A 960 2.49 -20.96 -20.15
N PHE A 961 2.59 -21.12 -21.47
CA PHE A 961 1.49 -21.62 -22.28
C PHE A 961 2.00 -22.42 -23.48
N THR A 962 1.08 -23.14 -24.12
CA THR A 962 1.37 -24.03 -25.25
C THR A 962 0.77 -23.45 -26.52
N LEU A 963 1.60 -23.15 -27.52
CA LEU A 963 1.14 -22.72 -28.84
C LEU A 963 0.30 -23.82 -29.52
N PRO A 964 -0.77 -23.48 -30.28
CA PRO A 964 -1.55 -24.47 -31.02
C PRO A 964 -0.70 -25.28 -32.00
N GLU A 965 0.24 -24.61 -32.67
CA GLU A 965 1.16 -25.19 -33.65
C GLU A 965 2.62 -25.06 -33.21
N TYR A 966 3.49 -25.92 -33.76
CA TYR A 966 4.92 -25.81 -33.49
C TYR A 966 5.48 -24.55 -34.16
N PRO A 967 6.32 -23.78 -33.45
CA PRO A 967 6.91 -22.57 -34.00
C PRO A 967 7.89 -22.92 -35.13
N ASN A 968 7.97 -22.05 -36.14
CA ASN A 968 8.93 -22.17 -37.23
C ASN A 968 10.04 -21.09 -37.10
N PRO A 969 11.21 -21.24 -37.74
CA PRO A 969 12.34 -20.32 -37.57
C PRO A 969 12.08 -18.87 -38.01
N HIS A 970 11.09 -18.64 -38.87
CA HIS A 970 10.74 -17.31 -39.40
C HIS A 970 9.66 -16.60 -38.57
N MET A 971 9.07 -17.32 -37.61
CA MET A 971 8.03 -16.81 -36.73
C MET A 971 8.57 -15.71 -35.82
N ASN A 972 7.83 -14.62 -35.70
CA ASN A 972 8.14 -13.51 -34.80
C ASN A 972 7.20 -13.55 -33.59
N VAL A 973 7.76 -13.74 -32.40
CA VAL A 973 6.99 -13.70 -31.15
C VAL A 973 7.32 -12.41 -30.40
N LYS A 974 6.27 -11.64 -30.11
CA LYS A 974 6.33 -10.39 -29.35
C LYS A 974 5.49 -10.56 -28.11
N ILE A 975 5.98 -10.09 -26.98
CA ILE A 975 5.23 -10.07 -25.74
C ILE A 975 5.12 -8.65 -25.22
N LYS A 976 3.93 -8.33 -24.72
CA LYS A 976 3.65 -7.23 -23.81
C LYS A 976 2.97 -7.80 -22.58
N THR A 977 2.82 -6.96 -21.59
CA THR A 977 1.96 -7.21 -20.44
C THR A 977 0.98 -6.06 -20.31
N ILE A 978 -0.19 -6.33 -19.75
CA ILE A 978 -1.26 -5.38 -19.53
C ILE A 978 -1.70 -5.45 -18.07
N ASP A 979 -1.85 -4.31 -17.40
CA ASP A 979 -2.47 -4.25 -16.08
C ASP A 979 -3.99 -4.05 -16.19
N ALA A 980 -4.68 -4.12 -15.05
CA ALA A 980 -6.11 -3.88 -14.93
C ALA A 980 -6.57 -2.50 -15.43
N LEU A 981 -5.68 -1.50 -15.45
CA LEU A 981 -5.94 -0.16 -16.00
C LEU A 981 -5.74 -0.10 -17.53
N ALA A 982 -5.65 -1.26 -18.20
CA ALA A 982 -5.37 -1.42 -19.62
C ALA A 982 -4.05 -0.77 -20.10
N ARG A 983 -3.13 -0.47 -19.19
CA ARG A 983 -1.82 0.11 -19.54
C ARG A 983 -0.91 -1.02 -19.98
N CYS A 984 -0.33 -0.88 -21.16
CA CYS A 984 0.60 -1.88 -21.68
C CYS A 984 2.06 -1.55 -21.31
N SER A 985 2.85 -2.58 -21.05
CA SER A 985 4.31 -2.48 -20.91
C SER A 985 5.03 -2.23 -22.23
N LEU A 986 6.34 -2.01 -22.14
CA LEU A 986 7.22 -2.07 -23.30
C LEU A 986 7.27 -3.48 -23.88
N GLN A 987 7.32 -3.56 -25.21
CA GLN A 987 7.37 -4.84 -25.90
C GLN A 987 8.75 -5.51 -25.73
N HIS A 988 8.74 -6.83 -25.54
CA HIS A 988 9.90 -7.69 -25.69
C HIS A 988 9.70 -8.58 -26.93
N LYS A 989 10.75 -8.76 -27.75
CA LYS A 989 10.71 -9.57 -28.99
C LYS A 989 11.70 -10.71 -28.87
N VAL A 990 11.28 -11.92 -29.22
CA VAL A 990 12.12 -13.13 -29.24
C VAL A 990 12.01 -13.80 -30.61
N GLY A 991 13.15 -14.24 -31.14
CA GLY A 991 13.20 -15.08 -32.33
C GLY A 991 13.08 -16.56 -31.98
N VAL A 992 12.67 -17.38 -32.94
CA VAL A 992 12.60 -18.83 -32.77
C VAL A 992 13.94 -19.46 -33.13
N THR A 993 14.53 -20.19 -32.19
CA THR A 993 15.77 -20.95 -32.37
C THR A 993 15.46 -22.26 -33.07
N LEU A 994 16.08 -22.50 -34.23
CA LEU A 994 15.99 -23.79 -34.91
C LEU A 994 16.70 -24.88 -34.09
N THR A 995 16.05 -26.02 -33.93
CA THR A 995 16.63 -27.21 -33.29
C THR A 995 16.69 -28.40 -34.24
N ALA A 996 17.29 -29.52 -33.80
CA ALA A 996 17.19 -30.78 -34.53
C ALA A 996 15.70 -31.18 -34.71
N PRO A 997 15.34 -31.88 -35.82
CA PRO A 997 13.96 -32.14 -36.13
C PRO A 997 13.27 -33.04 -35.11
N ARG A 998 11.95 -32.95 -35.03
CA ARG A 998 11.16 -33.86 -34.19
C ARG A 998 11.22 -35.29 -34.72
N LYS A 999 10.97 -36.27 -33.84
CA LYS A 999 10.86 -37.69 -34.21
C LYS A 999 9.82 -37.82 -35.35
N PRO A 1000 10.17 -38.41 -36.51
CA PRO A 1000 9.26 -38.46 -37.65
C PRO A 1000 8.07 -39.37 -37.39
N ALA A 1001 6.96 -39.11 -38.10
CA ALA A 1001 5.93 -40.12 -38.30
C ALA A 1001 6.30 -40.97 -39.53
N VAL A 1002 6.06 -42.28 -39.49
CA VAL A 1002 6.45 -43.20 -40.56
C VAL A 1002 5.25 -44.04 -40.97
N SER A 1003 5.06 -44.24 -42.28
CA SER A 1003 4.05 -45.17 -42.78
C SER A 1003 4.30 -46.60 -42.28
N GLN A 1004 3.25 -47.39 -42.13
CA GLN A 1004 3.40 -48.82 -41.87
C GLN A 1004 4.31 -49.46 -42.94
N VAL A 1005 5.32 -50.20 -42.49
CA VAL A 1005 6.26 -50.93 -43.35
C VAL A 1005 5.93 -52.42 -43.24
N SER A 1006 5.99 -53.11 -44.37
CA SER A 1006 5.86 -54.57 -44.45
C SER A 1006 7.03 -55.17 -45.22
N ASN A 1007 7.21 -56.48 -45.16
CA ASN A 1007 8.23 -57.19 -45.95
C ASN A 1007 7.95 -57.22 -47.48
N LEU A 1008 6.90 -56.52 -47.93
CA LEU A 1008 6.65 -56.16 -49.34
C LEU A 1008 7.06 -54.73 -49.70
N SER A 1009 7.27 -53.86 -48.70
CA SER A 1009 7.47 -52.44 -48.91
C SER A 1009 8.79 -52.17 -49.64
N GLN A 1010 8.72 -51.37 -50.71
CA GLN A 1010 9.90 -50.88 -51.45
C GLN A 1010 10.12 -49.36 -51.25
N THR A 1011 9.23 -48.74 -50.48
CA THR A 1011 9.31 -47.35 -50.10
C THR A 1011 8.87 -47.19 -48.67
N VAL A 1012 9.53 -46.32 -47.94
CA VAL A 1012 9.09 -45.86 -46.62
C VAL A 1012 8.73 -44.39 -46.73
N LYS A 1013 7.50 -44.05 -46.37
CA LYS A 1013 7.07 -42.65 -46.30
C LYS A 1013 7.36 -42.12 -44.91
N VAL A 1014 8.18 -41.08 -44.84
CA VAL A 1014 8.59 -40.39 -43.61
C VAL A 1014 7.97 -39.00 -43.62
N TYR A 1015 7.16 -38.71 -42.63
CA TYR A 1015 6.37 -37.48 -42.54
C TYR A 1015 6.93 -36.56 -41.46
N THR A 1016 6.96 -35.26 -41.76
CA THR A 1016 7.34 -34.20 -40.84
C THR A 1016 6.63 -32.90 -41.16
N ALA A 1017 6.42 -32.07 -40.14
CA ALA A 1017 5.82 -30.76 -40.33
C ALA A 1017 6.83 -29.73 -40.89
N GLU A 1018 8.13 -29.93 -40.68
CA GLU A 1018 9.18 -29.01 -41.11
C GLU A 1018 9.99 -29.60 -42.27
N GLU A 1019 10.42 -28.75 -43.19
CA GLU A 1019 11.30 -29.17 -44.27
C GLU A 1019 12.69 -29.52 -43.70
N CYS A 1020 13.11 -30.74 -43.96
CA CYS A 1020 14.37 -31.32 -43.55
C CYS A 1020 15.32 -31.45 -44.75
N THR A 1021 16.63 -31.43 -44.51
CA THR A 1021 17.62 -31.67 -45.58
C THR A 1021 17.54 -33.10 -46.10
N SER A 1022 17.19 -34.07 -45.24
CA SER A 1022 16.90 -35.43 -45.69
C SER A 1022 16.07 -36.24 -44.68
N ALA A 1023 15.43 -37.31 -45.18
CA ALA A 1023 14.98 -38.44 -44.39
C ALA A 1023 15.88 -39.65 -44.65
N THR A 1024 16.38 -40.28 -43.59
CA THR A 1024 17.23 -41.48 -43.67
C THR A 1024 16.50 -42.69 -43.10
N VAL A 1025 16.52 -43.80 -43.82
CA VAL A 1025 16.11 -45.13 -43.36
C VAL A 1025 17.36 -46.00 -43.35
N ARG A 1026 17.75 -46.49 -42.18
CA ARG A 1026 18.78 -47.52 -42.04
C ARG A 1026 18.12 -48.87 -41.84
N ILE A 1027 18.41 -49.82 -42.73
CA ILE A 1027 17.99 -51.21 -42.61
C ILE A 1027 19.24 -52.00 -42.24
N ASP A 1028 19.27 -52.52 -41.01
CA ASP A 1028 20.42 -53.19 -40.43
C ASP A 1028 21.70 -52.32 -40.54
N ASN A 1029 22.62 -52.65 -41.46
CA ASN A 1029 23.88 -51.92 -41.67
C ASN A 1029 23.89 -50.98 -42.90
N LYS A 1030 22.81 -50.90 -43.69
CA LYS A 1030 22.76 -50.08 -44.91
C LYS A 1030 21.83 -48.88 -44.76
N LYS A 1031 22.26 -47.70 -45.23
CA LYS A 1031 21.50 -46.44 -45.18
C LYS A 1031 20.90 -46.10 -46.54
N TYR A 1032 19.68 -45.58 -46.53
CA TYR A 1032 18.94 -45.10 -47.70
C TYR A 1032 18.38 -43.72 -47.36
N THR A 1033 18.52 -42.76 -48.27
CA THR A 1033 18.14 -41.36 -48.01
C THR A 1033 17.23 -40.81 -49.11
N ALA A 1034 16.36 -39.89 -48.72
CA ALA A 1034 15.63 -39.02 -49.64
C ALA A 1034 15.85 -37.56 -49.22
N ALA A 1035 16.33 -36.72 -50.15
CA ALA A 1035 16.56 -35.30 -49.91
C ALA A 1035 15.36 -34.42 -50.34
N LYS A 1036 14.49 -34.92 -51.22
CA LYS A 1036 13.31 -34.20 -51.71
C LYS A 1036 12.04 -34.73 -51.04
N ALA A 1037 11.24 -33.83 -50.49
CA ALA A 1037 9.92 -34.13 -49.97
C ALA A 1037 8.81 -33.55 -50.84
N LYS A 1038 7.61 -34.14 -50.74
CA LYS A 1038 6.37 -33.56 -51.26
C LYS A 1038 5.59 -32.95 -50.11
N TYR A 1039 5.20 -31.68 -50.22
CA TYR A 1039 4.37 -31.01 -49.22
C TYR A 1039 2.88 -31.35 -49.40
N ASN A 1040 2.19 -31.58 -48.29
CA ASN A 1040 0.74 -31.77 -48.23
C ASN A 1040 0.19 -31.02 -47.01
N LYS A 1041 -0.88 -30.23 -47.20
CA LYS A 1041 -1.48 -29.41 -46.12
C LYS A 1041 -1.94 -30.22 -44.89
N LYS A 1042 -2.36 -31.48 -45.06
CA LYS A 1042 -2.82 -32.35 -43.95
C LYS A 1042 -1.68 -33.09 -43.24
N THR A 1043 -0.65 -33.53 -43.98
CA THR A 1043 0.39 -34.44 -43.45
C THR A 1043 1.79 -33.82 -43.37
N GLY A 1044 1.95 -32.56 -43.79
CA GLY A 1044 3.25 -31.89 -43.89
C GLY A 1044 4.11 -32.39 -45.05
N TYR A 1045 5.43 -32.30 -44.89
CA TYR A 1045 6.42 -32.82 -45.83
C TYR A 1045 6.50 -34.35 -45.73
N CYS A 1046 6.36 -35.01 -46.87
CA CYS A 1046 6.50 -36.44 -47.02
C CYS A 1046 7.74 -36.77 -47.84
N TYR A 1047 8.72 -37.40 -47.20
CA TYR A 1047 9.88 -38.00 -47.85
C TYR A 1047 9.56 -39.44 -48.22
N THR A 1048 9.67 -39.78 -49.50
CA THR A 1048 9.53 -41.16 -49.95
C THR A 1048 10.91 -41.77 -50.13
N VAL A 1049 11.38 -42.49 -49.12
CA VAL A 1049 12.69 -43.15 -49.15
C VAL A 1049 12.54 -44.49 -49.87
N LYS A 1050 13.18 -44.64 -51.03
CA LYS A 1050 13.25 -45.92 -51.75
C LYS A 1050 14.15 -46.88 -50.97
N VAL A 1051 13.62 -48.05 -50.66
CA VAL A 1051 14.33 -49.10 -49.90
C VAL A 1051 14.21 -50.44 -50.62
N PRO A 1052 15.20 -51.34 -50.51
CA PRO A 1052 15.01 -52.70 -50.97
C PRO A 1052 13.98 -53.42 -50.11
N ARG A 1053 13.30 -54.41 -50.69
CA ARG A 1053 12.52 -55.37 -49.89
C ARG A 1053 13.43 -56.04 -48.86
N SER A 1054 12.89 -56.25 -47.67
CA SER A 1054 13.56 -56.84 -46.51
C SER A 1054 12.65 -57.89 -45.88
N ASP A 1055 13.24 -58.80 -45.10
CA ASP A 1055 12.46 -59.76 -44.29
C ASP A 1055 11.86 -59.06 -43.06
N SER A 1056 10.81 -59.62 -42.45
CA SER A 1056 10.15 -59.02 -41.27
C SER A 1056 11.06 -58.92 -40.04
N THR A 1057 12.17 -59.67 -40.02
CA THR A 1057 13.17 -59.62 -38.94
C THR A 1057 14.15 -58.45 -39.06
N SER A 1058 14.22 -57.75 -40.19
CA SER A 1058 15.12 -56.61 -40.37
C SER A 1058 14.72 -55.43 -39.48
N ILE A 1059 15.70 -54.67 -38.99
CA ILE A 1059 15.46 -53.50 -38.13
C ILE A 1059 15.55 -52.23 -38.97
N PHE A 1060 14.46 -51.47 -39.01
CA PHE A 1060 14.42 -50.16 -39.64
C PHE A 1060 14.65 -49.09 -38.58
N ARG A 1061 15.72 -48.29 -38.73
CA ARG A 1061 15.96 -47.09 -37.92
C ARG A 1061 15.85 -45.86 -38.80
N ILE A 1062 14.92 -44.96 -38.47
CA ILE A 1062 14.47 -43.91 -39.38
C ILE A 1062 14.56 -42.56 -38.69
N TRP A 1063 15.26 -41.60 -39.27
CA TRP A 1063 15.38 -40.24 -38.72
C TRP A 1063 15.36 -39.19 -39.83
N LEU A 1064 15.11 -37.95 -39.43
CA LEU A 1064 15.22 -36.77 -40.27
C LEU A 1064 16.48 -36.01 -39.92
N THR A 1065 17.02 -35.28 -40.88
CA THR A 1065 18.19 -34.42 -40.69
C THR A 1065 17.83 -33.02 -41.17
N ASN A 1066 18.20 -31.99 -40.41
CA ASN A 1066 18.22 -30.60 -40.86
C ASN A 1066 19.60 -29.99 -40.63
N LYS A 1067 19.74 -28.67 -40.79
CA LYS A 1067 21.02 -27.96 -40.61
C LYS A 1067 21.59 -27.99 -39.19
N VAL A 1068 20.79 -28.34 -38.17
CA VAL A 1068 21.21 -28.42 -36.77
C VAL A 1068 21.60 -29.85 -36.39
N GLY A 1069 20.93 -30.86 -36.95
CA GLY A 1069 21.27 -32.25 -36.68
C GLY A 1069 20.15 -33.24 -37.00
N ASN A 1070 20.26 -34.42 -36.38
CA ASN A 1070 19.33 -35.53 -36.60
C ASN A 1070 18.20 -35.53 -35.57
N SER A 1071 17.00 -35.92 -36.00
CA SER A 1071 15.91 -36.26 -35.10
C SER A 1071 16.23 -37.51 -34.29
N LEU A 1072 15.47 -37.73 -33.21
CA LEU A 1072 15.37 -39.06 -32.63
C LEU A 1072 14.90 -40.07 -33.68
N SER A 1073 15.44 -41.27 -33.63
CA SER A 1073 15.11 -42.34 -34.58
C SER A 1073 13.79 -43.02 -34.21
N VAL A 1074 12.96 -43.33 -35.21
CA VAL A 1074 11.90 -44.33 -35.12
C VAL A 1074 12.52 -45.69 -35.40
N VAL A 1075 12.31 -46.66 -34.51
CA VAL A 1075 12.73 -48.04 -34.71
C VAL A 1075 11.50 -48.90 -34.92
N LEU A 1076 11.44 -49.66 -36.00
CA LEU A 1076 10.34 -50.58 -36.27
C LEU A 1076 10.81 -51.82 -37.02
N HIS A 1077 10.01 -52.88 -36.93
CA HIS A 1077 10.15 -54.10 -37.73
C HIS A 1077 9.07 -54.11 -38.83
N PRO A 1078 9.39 -54.52 -40.07
CA PRO A 1078 8.39 -54.67 -41.10
C PRO A 1078 7.36 -55.72 -40.70
N THR A 1079 6.09 -55.39 -40.84
CA THR A 1079 5.00 -56.37 -40.70
C THR A 1079 5.13 -57.46 -41.77
N GLU A 1080 4.97 -58.71 -41.36
CA GLU A 1080 5.03 -59.84 -42.29
C GLU A 1080 3.70 -59.93 -43.06
N LYS A 1081 3.71 -59.70 -44.38
CA LYS A 1081 2.53 -59.86 -45.27
C LYS A 1081 2.65 -61.06 -46.20
N VAL A 1082 3.88 -61.40 -46.58
CA VAL A 1082 4.23 -62.59 -47.35
C VAL A 1082 5.24 -63.40 -46.57
N PRO A 1083 5.43 -64.69 -46.85
CA PRO A 1083 6.49 -65.46 -46.21
C PRO A 1083 7.84 -64.76 -46.29
N ASN A 1084 8.61 -64.78 -45.20
CA ASN A 1084 10.01 -64.39 -45.24
C ASN A 1084 10.83 -65.29 -46.20
N LYS A 1085 12.03 -64.82 -46.56
CA LYS A 1085 12.99 -65.57 -47.36
C LYS A 1085 13.15 -67.02 -46.83
N PRO A 1086 12.86 -68.05 -47.66
CA PRO A 1086 12.99 -69.44 -47.23
C PRO A 1086 14.40 -69.77 -46.77
N LYS A 1087 14.51 -70.50 -45.67
CA LYS A 1087 15.76 -71.09 -45.21
C LYS A 1087 15.92 -72.44 -45.89
N LEU A 1088 17.07 -72.66 -46.53
CA LEU A 1088 17.43 -73.94 -47.14
C LEU A 1088 18.41 -74.65 -46.21
N ASP A 1089 18.24 -75.96 -46.05
CA ASP A 1089 19.23 -76.79 -45.39
C ASP A 1089 20.46 -76.93 -46.28
N THR A 1090 21.61 -77.30 -45.69
CA THR A 1090 22.85 -77.53 -46.45
C THR A 1090 22.66 -78.62 -47.50
N VAL A 1091 22.77 -78.27 -48.78
CA VAL A 1091 22.59 -79.19 -49.91
C VAL A 1091 23.94 -79.79 -50.29
N LYS A 1092 24.13 -81.10 -50.05
CA LYS A 1092 25.33 -81.86 -50.47
C LYS A 1092 25.23 -82.33 -51.92
N ARG A 1093 26.35 -82.53 -52.60
CA ARG A 1093 26.44 -83.03 -54.00
C ARG A 1093 25.65 -84.33 -54.27
N SER A 1094 25.61 -85.23 -53.29
CA SER A 1094 24.88 -86.51 -53.35
C SER A 1094 23.41 -86.42 -52.95
N ALA A 1095 22.91 -85.22 -52.62
CA ALA A 1095 21.57 -85.05 -52.09
C ALA A 1095 20.51 -85.44 -53.12
N LYS A 1096 19.72 -86.47 -52.82
CA LYS A 1096 18.55 -86.89 -53.62
C LYS A 1096 17.32 -86.01 -53.37
N LYS A 1097 17.38 -85.12 -52.37
CA LYS A 1097 16.34 -84.17 -51.97
C LYS A 1097 16.96 -82.85 -51.53
N ILE A 1098 16.33 -81.73 -51.90
CA ILE A 1098 16.60 -80.42 -51.28
C ILE A 1098 15.50 -80.20 -50.25
N THR A 1099 15.87 -79.84 -49.02
CA THR A 1099 14.96 -79.54 -47.92
C THR A 1099 15.17 -78.11 -47.41
N GLY A 1100 14.14 -77.56 -46.79
CA GLY A 1100 14.21 -76.27 -46.13
C GLY A 1100 12.93 -75.95 -45.39
N LYS A 1101 12.90 -74.78 -44.76
CA LYS A 1101 11.73 -74.28 -44.04
C LYS A 1101 11.40 -72.86 -44.47
N VAL A 1102 10.13 -72.61 -44.69
CA VAL A 1102 9.60 -71.26 -44.89
C VAL A 1102 8.70 -70.88 -43.72
N HIS A 1103 8.79 -69.63 -43.29
CA HIS A 1103 7.90 -69.07 -42.27
C HIS A 1103 6.53 -68.75 -42.87
N LEU A 1104 5.43 -69.11 -42.20
CA LEU A 1104 4.05 -69.00 -42.70
C LEU A 1104 3.33 -67.78 -42.12
N VAL A 1105 2.46 -67.13 -42.91
CA VAL A 1105 1.88 -65.80 -42.58
C VAL A 1105 0.36 -65.75 -42.81
N GLY A 1106 -0.42 -65.62 -41.72
CA GLY A 1106 -1.88 -65.34 -41.66
C GLY A 1106 -2.70 -66.50 -41.07
N SER A 1107 -3.65 -66.36 -40.14
CA SER A 1107 -4.50 -65.22 -39.69
C SER A 1107 -4.65 -65.14 -38.15
N LYS A 1108 -5.50 -64.23 -37.64
CA LYS A 1108 -5.62 -63.84 -36.21
C LYS A 1108 -5.97 -64.97 -35.21
N ASP A 1109 -6.29 -66.17 -35.69
CA ASP A 1109 -6.97 -67.21 -34.91
C ASP A 1109 -6.17 -68.51 -34.70
N GLY A 1110 -4.83 -68.44 -34.76
CA GLY A 1110 -4.00 -69.37 -33.98
C GLY A 1110 -3.32 -70.56 -34.68
N GLU A 1111 -3.59 -70.93 -35.94
CA GLU A 1111 -2.80 -71.96 -36.64
C GLU A 1111 -2.51 -71.62 -38.11
N ASN A 1112 -1.34 -71.02 -38.38
CA ASN A 1112 -0.89 -70.69 -39.75
C ASN A 1112 -0.40 -71.96 -40.47
N THR A 1113 -1.28 -72.59 -41.25
CA THR A 1113 -0.91 -73.69 -42.16
C THR A 1113 -0.57 -73.18 -43.58
N VAL A 1114 0.12 -74.00 -44.36
CA VAL A 1114 0.36 -73.73 -45.79
C VAL A 1114 -0.94 -73.52 -46.56
N GLU A 1115 -2.00 -74.24 -46.18
CA GLU A 1115 -3.28 -74.23 -46.86
C GLU A 1115 -4.08 -72.95 -46.56
N SER A 1116 -4.20 -72.58 -45.27
CA SER A 1116 -4.84 -71.32 -44.85
C SER A 1116 -4.18 -70.08 -45.45
N THR A 1117 -2.86 -70.15 -45.69
CA THR A 1117 -2.10 -69.05 -46.31
C THR A 1117 -1.97 -69.16 -47.84
N LYS A 1118 -2.40 -70.29 -48.43
CA LYS A 1118 -2.18 -70.67 -49.84
C LYS A 1118 -0.70 -70.57 -50.27
N THR A 1119 0.22 -70.94 -49.37
CA THR A 1119 1.67 -70.82 -49.58
C THR A 1119 2.20 -71.92 -50.51
N LYS A 1120 3.04 -71.53 -51.48
CA LYS A 1120 3.73 -72.42 -52.43
C LYS A 1120 5.21 -72.09 -52.44
N VAL A 1121 6.10 -73.10 -52.39
CA VAL A 1121 7.55 -72.89 -52.49
C VAL A 1121 8.06 -73.33 -53.85
N TYR A 1122 8.78 -72.43 -54.51
CA TYR A 1122 9.38 -72.65 -55.82
C TYR A 1122 10.91 -72.66 -55.70
N LEU A 1123 11.54 -73.61 -56.39
CA LEU A 1123 12.98 -73.69 -56.56
C LEU A 1123 13.33 -73.63 -58.04
N TYR A 1124 14.26 -72.78 -58.41
CA TYR A 1124 14.90 -72.77 -59.72
C TYR A 1124 16.26 -73.45 -59.59
N LEU A 1125 16.46 -74.52 -60.35
CA LEU A 1125 17.74 -75.21 -60.48
C LEU A 1125 18.22 -75.00 -61.93
N ASN A 1126 19.35 -74.29 -62.11
CA ASN A 1126 19.89 -73.96 -63.44
C ASN A 1126 18.84 -73.40 -64.40
N GLY A 1127 17.99 -72.48 -63.90
CA GLY A 1127 16.96 -71.81 -64.68
C GLY A 1127 15.65 -72.59 -64.84
N LYS A 1128 15.58 -73.89 -64.52
CA LYS A 1128 14.33 -74.67 -64.56
C LYS A 1128 13.55 -74.53 -63.25
N LYS A 1129 12.27 -74.15 -63.36
CA LYS A 1129 11.35 -73.95 -62.24
C LYS A 1129 10.78 -75.29 -61.77
N HIS A 1130 10.84 -75.53 -60.47
CA HIS A 1130 10.24 -76.67 -59.79
C HIS A 1130 9.36 -76.20 -58.63
N LEU A 1131 8.22 -76.85 -58.43
CA LEU A 1131 7.35 -76.63 -57.27
C LEU A 1131 7.71 -77.68 -56.19
N ALA A 1132 8.10 -77.24 -55.00
CA ALA A 1132 8.38 -78.14 -53.88
C ALA A 1132 7.09 -78.69 -53.27
N LYS A 1133 7.16 -79.91 -52.73
CA LYS A 1133 6.16 -80.39 -51.78
C LYS A 1133 6.41 -79.70 -50.44
N ILE A 1134 5.38 -79.13 -49.84
CA ILE A 1134 5.47 -78.41 -48.57
C ILE A 1134 4.46 -79.01 -47.58
N LYS A 1135 4.89 -79.15 -46.32
CA LYS A 1135 4.08 -79.65 -45.21
C LYS A 1135 3.37 -78.51 -44.50
N SER A 1136 2.32 -78.82 -43.74
CA SER A 1136 1.51 -77.85 -43.00
C SER A 1136 2.33 -76.91 -42.10
N ASP A 1137 3.46 -77.38 -41.55
CA ASP A 1137 4.40 -76.63 -40.67
C ASP A 1137 5.39 -75.71 -41.42
N GLY A 1138 5.29 -75.59 -42.74
CA GLY A 1138 6.17 -74.78 -43.58
C GLY A 1138 7.48 -75.47 -43.99
N THR A 1139 7.70 -76.73 -43.59
CA THR A 1139 8.85 -77.53 -44.06
C THR A 1139 8.59 -78.00 -45.49
N PHE A 1140 9.52 -77.75 -46.41
CA PHE A 1140 9.39 -78.15 -47.81
C PHE A 1140 10.53 -79.03 -48.29
N TYR A 1141 10.26 -79.83 -49.32
CA TYR A 1141 11.27 -80.61 -50.01
C TYR A 1141 10.98 -80.75 -51.51
N LEU A 1142 12.05 -80.94 -52.27
CA LEU A 1142 12.01 -81.26 -53.70
C LEU A 1142 12.89 -82.48 -53.97
N LYS A 1143 12.30 -83.55 -54.52
CA LYS A 1143 13.01 -84.78 -54.92
C LYS A 1143 13.33 -84.74 -56.41
N PHE A 1144 14.49 -85.25 -56.81
CA PHE A 1144 14.91 -85.31 -58.22
C PHE A 1144 15.07 -86.77 -58.70
N LYS A 1145 14.62 -87.07 -59.92
CA LYS A 1145 14.86 -88.37 -60.57
C LYS A 1145 16.23 -88.31 -61.30
N LYS A 1146 17.21 -89.06 -60.79
CA LYS A 1146 18.53 -89.39 -61.42
C LYS A 1146 19.32 -88.24 -62.10
N ARG A 1147 19.60 -87.12 -61.40
CA ARG A 1147 20.69 -86.18 -61.80
C ARG A 1147 21.51 -85.75 -60.57
N LYS A 1148 22.85 -85.91 -60.63
CA LYS A 1148 23.78 -85.40 -59.61
C LYS A 1148 23.89 -83.88 -59.75
N LEU A 1149 23.67 -83.13 -58.66
CA LEU A 1149 23.92 -81.68 -58.60
C LEU A 1149 25.42 -81.44 -58.86
N LYS A 1150 25.77 -80.44 -59.67
CA LYS A 1150 27.16 -80.09 -59.98
C LYS A 1150 27.65 -78.96 -59.07
N PRO A 1151 28.96 -78.89 -58.76
CA PRO A 1151 29.56 -77.72 -58.11
C PRO A 1151 29.20 -76.45 -58.87
N HIS A 1152 28.87 -75.38 -58.15
CA HIS A 1152 28.42 -74.08 -58.67
C HIS A 1152 27.03 -74.06 -59.33
N ASP A 1153 26.25 -75.15 -59.30
CA ASP A 1153 24.84 -75.09 -59.71
C ASP A 1153 24.11 -74.01 -58.90
N LYS A 1154 23.39 -73.13 -59.60
CA LYS A 1154 22.68 -72.00 -58.98
C LYS A 1154 21.28 -72.44 -58.59
N LEU A 1155 21.04 -72.50 -57.28
CA LEU A 1155 19.73 -72.78 -56.70
C LEU A 1155 19.08 -71.48 -56.22
N ILE A 1156 17.89 -71.18 -56.72
CA ILE A 1156 17.11 -70.01 -56.27
C ILE A 1156 15.78 -70.48 -55.68
N CYS A 1157 15.57 -70.29 -54.38
CA CYS A 1157 14.36 -70.68 -53.66
C CYS A 1157 13.56 -69.45 -53.24
N PHE A 1158 12.24 -69.48 -53.40
CA PHE A 1158 11.32 -68.48 -52.86
C PHE A 1158 9.96 -69.10 -52.58
N ALA A 1159 9.20 -68.48 -51.69
CA ALA A 1159 7.82 -68.84 -51.40
C ALA A 1159 6.85 -67.80 -51.95
N LYS A 1160 5.61 -68.19 -52.20
CA LYS A 1160 4.54 -67.30 -52.64
C LYS A 1160 3.25 -67.69 -51.93
N ASN A 1161 2.58 -66.74 -51.30
CA ASN A 1161 1.25 -66.91 -50.74
C ASN A 1161 0.22 -66.08 -51.55
N CYS A 1162 -1.02 -65.99 -51.07
CA CYS A 1162 -2.06 -65.16 -51.68
C CYS A 1162 -1.70 -63.66 -51.77
N ASN A 1163 -0.89 -63.15 -50.84
CA ASN A 1163 -0.51 -61.74 -50.75
C ASN A 1163 0.73 -61.37 -51.58
N GLY A 1164 1.50 -62.35 -52.06
CA GLY A 1164 2.68 -62.10 -52.90
C GLY A 1164 3.81 -63.10 -52.73
N THR A 1165 4.99 -62.75 -53.22
CA THR A 1165 6.19 -63.63 -53.28
C THR A 1165 7.21 -63.19 -52.24
N SER A 1166 7.92 -64.09 -51.56
CA SER A 1166 9.03 -63.82 -50.65
C SER A 1166 10.26 -63.26 -51.38
N LEU A 1167 11.26 -62.78 -50.62
CA LEU A 1167 12.60 -62.59 -51.17
C LEU A 1167 13.19 -63.93 -51.62
N LYS A 1168 13.97 -63.91 -52.70
CA LYS A 1168 14.65 -65.08 -53.26
C LYS A 1168 15.92 -65.41 -52.48
N ARG A 1169 16.05 -66.64 -52.01
CA ARG A 1169 17.29 -67.22 -51.47
C ARG A 1169 18.06 -67.85 -52.63
N THR A 1170 19.25 -67.31 -52.93
CA THR A 1170 20.18 -67.95 -53.87
C THR A 1170 21.24 -68.68 -53.07
N VAL A 1171 21.50 -69.93 -53.42
CA VAL A 1171 22.58 -70.77 -52.88
C VAL A 1171 23.31 -71.39 -54.06
N TYR A 1172 24.63 -71.42 -54.01
CA TYR A 1172 25.44 -72.18 -54.95
C TYR A 1172 25.79 -73.51 -54.30
N ILE A 1173 25.60 -74.61 -55.04
CA ILE A 1173 25.97 -75.94 -54.54
C ILE A 1173 27.50 -75.95 -54.37
N LYS A 1174 27.93 -76.18 -53.13
CA LYS A 1174 29.34 -76.31 -52.76
C LYS A 1174 29.91 -77.63 -53.25
#